data_AF-A0A8C1YI40-F1
#
_entry.id   AF-A0A8C1YI40-F1
#
_cell.length_a   1.000
_cell.length_b   1.000
_cell.length_c   1.000
_cell.angle_alpha   90.00
_cell.angle_beta   90.00
_cell.angle_gamma   90.00
#
_symmetry.space_group_name_H-M   'P 1'
#
loop_
_entity.id
_entity.type
_entity.pdbx_description
1 polymer ?
#
loop_
_entity_poly.entity_id
_entity_poly.type
_entity_poly.pdbx_seq_one_letter_code
_entity_poly.pdbx_strand_id
1 'polypeptide(L)'
;MTGMKNACSGNVIDLCGFINFTLPKQIKTKLCGTNYPVSIAFIVVNEFCERFSYYGMKAVLTLYFIHYLNWDKDLSTAVYHAFSSLCYFTPLLGALIADSWLGKFKTIIYLSIVYVIGHVVKSVGAIPDVGDSTLHIALSMVGLVLIAFGTGGIKPCVAAFGGDQFDEENVKERTKFFSIFYMSINAGSVLSTIVTPILRGDVKCFGGDCYALAFGVPAALMVIALVVFISGSGLYKKSPPEGNVLVRVCKCIGFAIQNRWRNSKKSPKKSHWLDWAEEKYPKRLIQEIKMVFRVLVLYIPLPMFWALFDQQGSRWTLQATRMNMDFVMGVCFCVVKMLNALLILVFIPIFDMGIYPLIGLCRIKLTPLRKMAVGMILAAIAFCAATVVEINVIKTVVEPSPAKESLVQVYNLMDSDVTVQFPGHTVFSDPLKPNEVTSPQKNMSAFHLHFCLRIFDFCRFINTHTENINITVGTDEFYAAANYGISQNISVPRGEYNGVACETNSNQYHIDLGLLDFGAFYTVVLSKVGLTTIKMEDIQANNIHITWQIPQYVFLTAGEVMFSITGLEFSYSQAPASMKSVLQAGWLMTVAFGNVIVLIVAEGAGMEQWAEFLLFAGLLVAVSIIFSIMAYFYTYVDPDQLDKTFREDTDDEKVKSSDSKKKETVSLTDMPKQTKM
;
A
#
# COMPACT_ATOMS: atom_id res chain seq x y z
N MET A 1 31.67 30.75 -66.58
CA MET A 1 31.11 31.11 -65.26
C MET A 1 30.00 30.11 -64.93
N THR A 2 30.28 29.27 -63.93
CA THR A 2 29.33 28.72 -62.93
C THR A 2 27.95 28.23 -63.39
N GLY A 3 27.81 26.89 -63.45
CA GLY A 3 26.77 26.17 -62.69
C GLY A 3 25.38 26.00 -63.30
N MET A 4 25.27 25.06 -64.24
CA MET A 4 24.08 24.29 -64.69
C MET A 4 23.19 23.78 -63.54
N LYS A 5 21.91 23.37 -63.66
CA LYS A 5 20.81 23.37 -64.66
C LYS A 5 19.58 22.74 -63.94
N ASN A 6 18.36 23.23 -64.23
CA ASN A 6 17.09 22.54 -64.57
C ASN A 6 16.87 21.06 -64.16
N ALA A 7 15.69 20.50 -63.86
CA ALA A 7 14.29 20.93 -63.86
C ALA A 7 13.41 19.79 -63.27
N CYS A 8 12.14 20.09 -63.01
CA CYS A 8 11.05 19.19 -62.57
C CYS A 8 10.75 17.98 -63.50
N SER A 9 10.17 16.91 -62.92
CA SER A 9 8.93 16.19 -63.35
C SER A 9 9.00 14.65 -63.18
N GLY A 10 7.91 14.04 -62.69
CA GLY A 10 7.46 12.70 -63.15
C GLY A 10 7.39 11.52 -62.16
N ASN A 11 6.19 11.30 -61.59
CA ASN A 11 5.38 10.06 -61.44
C ASN A 11 5.95 8.64 -61.08
N VAL A 12 5.04 7.91 -60.38
CA VAL A 12 4.76 6.46 -60.32
C VAL A 12 5.30 5.65 -59.11
N ILE A 13 4.34 4.97 -58.47
CA ILE A 13 4.40 3.97 -57.41
C ILE A 13 5.09 2.68 -57.91
N ASP A 14 6.04 2.10 -57.16
CA ASP A 14 6.24 0.65 -57.19
C ASP A 14 6.86 0.08 -55.90
N LEU A 15 6.56 -1.20 -55.68
CA LEU A 15 6.69 -2.10 -54.53
C LEU A 15 8.12 -2.38 -54.02
N CYS A 16 8.20 -2.65 -52.71
CA CYS A 16 9.03 -3.65 -52.05
C CYS A 16 10.49 -3.83 -52.51
N GLY A 17 11.45 -3.22 -51.79
CA GLY A 17 12.88 -3.51 -51.98
C GLY A 17 13.77 -2.95 -50.87
N PHE A 18 14.33 -3.86 -50.05
CA PHE A 18 15.54 -3.74 -49.22
C PHE A 18 16.27 -2.38 -49.20
N ILE A 19 16.21 -1.66 -48.07
CA ILE A 19 17.25 -0.69 -47.68
C ILE A 19 17.56 -0.87 -46.19
N ASN A 20 18.79 -1.27 -45.90
CA ASN A 20 19.43 -1.21 -44.59
C ASN A 20 19.32 0.22 -44.04
N PHE A 21 18.49 0.41 -43.02
CA PHE A 21 18.44 1.66 -42.27
C PHE A 21 19.59 1.66 -41.26
N THR A 22 20.74 2.22 -41.64
CA THR A 22 21.72 2.70 -40.66
C THR A 22 21.06 3.84 -39.89
N LEU A 23 20.57 3.52 -38.68
CA LEU A 23 20.06 4.50 -37.73
C LEU A 23 21.06 5.67 -37.56
N PRO A 24 20.61 6.93 -37.62
CA PRO A 24 21.50 8.06 -37.42
C PRO A 24 22.09 8.00 -36.01
N LYS A 25 23.40 8.29 -35.90
CA LYS A 25 24.13 8.38 -34.63
C LYS A 25 23.33 9.25 -33.65
N GLN A 26 22.95 8.66 -32.51
CA GLN A 26 22.28 9.37 -31.42
C GLN A 26 23.07 10.60 -31.00
N ILE A 27 22.41 11.76 -31.03
CA ILE A 27 22.97 13.02 -30.52
C ILE A 27 23.02 12.89 -29.00
N LYS A 28 24.22 12.67 -28.44
CA LYS A 28 24.46 12.65 -26.98
C LYS A 28 24.41 14.08 -26.44
N THR A 29 23.23 14.66 -26.28
CA THR A 29 23.05 15.91 -25.52
C THR A 29 23.23 15.63 -24.04
N LYS A 30 24.29 16.20 -23.46
CA LYS A 30 24.58 16.16 -22.02
C LYS A 30 23.96 17.38 -21.32
N LEU A 31 23.54 17.24 -20.06
CA LEU A 31 23.13 18.37 -19.22
C LEU A 31 24.33 19.32 -19.05
N CYS A 32 24.12 20.62 -19.26
CA CYS A 32 25.19 21.63 -19.26
C CYS A 32 26.12 21.48 -18.05
N GLY A 33 27.42 21.26 -18.30
CA GLY A 33 28.44 21.12 -17.25
C GLY A 33 28.52 19.75 -16.56
N THR A 34 27.80 18.72 -17.03
CA THR A 34 27.80 17.37 -16.40
C THR A 34 27.91 16.24 -17.45
N ASN A 35 28.28 15.03 -17.01
CA ASN A 35 28.19 13.80 -17.82
C ASN A 35 26.76 13.21 -17.89
N TYR A 36 25.76 13.92 -17.38
CA TYR A 36 24.39 13.40 -17.27
C TYR A 36 23.66 13.46 -18.61
N PRO A 37 23.08 12.36 -19.11
CA PRO A 37 22.23 12.40 -20.30
C PRO A 37 20.97 13.23 -20.04
N VAL A 38 20.61 14.11 -20.98
CA VAL A 38 19.34 14.89 -20.91
C VAL A 38 18.11 13.97 -20.85
N SER A 39 18.21 12.76 -21.41
CA SER A 39 17.17 11.74 -21.37
C SER A 39 16.74 11.35 -19.95
N ILE A 40 17.62 11.47 -18.94
CA ILE A 40 17.30 11.12 -17.56
C ILE A 40 16.22 12.02 -16.95
N ALA A 41 16.18 13.30 -17.32
CA ALA A 41 15.18 14.23 -16.80
C ALA A 41 13.76 13.76 -17.09
N PHE A 42 13.52 13.24 -18.30
CA PHE A 42 12.21 12.70 -18.70
C PHE A 42 11.84 11.45 -17.90
N ILE A 43 12.81 10.57 -17.60
CA ILE A 43 12.57 9.35 -16.82
C ILE A 43 12.25 9.69 -15.36
N VAL A 44 12.96 10.64 -14.76
CA VAL A 44 12.74 11.08 -13.38
C VAL A 44 11.38 11.77 -13.21
N VAL A 45 10.98 12.63 -14.15
CA VAL A 45 9.65 13.27 -14.13
C VAL A 45 8.55 12.23 -14.33
N ASN A 46 8.73 11.28 -15.26
CA ASN A 46 7.81 10.17 -15.44
C ASN A 46 7.65 9.36 -14.14
N GLU A 47 8.76 9.03 -13.47
CA GLU A 47 8.73 8.29 -12.20
C GLU A 47 7.98 9.08 -11.11
N PHE A 48 8.27 10.37 -10.95
CA PHE A 48 7.59 11.22 -9.98
C PHE A 48 6.07 11.24 -10.21
N CYS A 49 5.63 11.48 -11.44
CA CYS A 49 4.21 11.55 -11.80
C CYS A 49 3.50 10.19 -11.63
N GLU A 50 4.14 9.08 -12.01
CA GLU A 50 3.61 7.73 -11.80
C GLU A 50 3.45 7.41 -10.31
N ARG A 51 4.45 7.74 -9.50
CA ARG A 51 4.43 7.50 -8.06
C ARG A 51 3.38 8.34 -7.37
N PHE A 52 3.24 9.60 -7.76
CA PHE A 52 2.14 10.44 -7.30
C PHE A 52 0.79 9.78 -7.63
N SER A 53 0.60 9.34 -8.87
CA SER A 53 -0.66 8.75 -9.31
C SER A 53 -1.03 7.49 -8.51
N TYR A 54 -0.07 6.58 -8.33
CA TYR A 54 -0.26 5.33 -7.62
C TYR A 54 -0.60 5.56 -6.14
N TYR A 55 0.25 6.30 -5.41
CA TYR A 55 0.08 6.50 -3.97
C TYR A 55 -1.13 7.40 -3.65
N GLY A 56 -1.40 8.42 -4.46
CA GLY A 56 -2.56 9.30 -4.30
C GLY A 56 -3.88 8.55 -4.42
N MET A 57 -4.03 7.75 -5.49
CA MET A 57 -5.21 6.90 -5.68
C MET A 57 -5.35 5.88 -4.53
N LYS A 58 -4.27 5.18 -4.18
CA LYS A 58 -4.27 4.16 -3.10
C LYS A 58 -4.64 4.78 -1.74
N ALA A 59 -4.26 6.03 -1.46
CA ALA A 59 -4.49 6.71 -0.17
C ALA A 59 -5.97 6.96 0.16
N VAL A 60 -6.83 7.12 -0.84
CA VAL A 60 -8.28 7.36 -0.68
C VAL A 60 -9.14 6.16 -1.06
N LEU A 61 -8.53 5.07 -1.51
CA LEU A 61 -9.22 3.93 -2.11
C LEU A 61 -10.15 3.19 -1.13
N THR A 62 -9.70 2.91 0.09
CA THR A 62 -10.53 2.24 1.11
C THR A 62 -11.74 3.10 1.49
N LEU A 63 -11.56 4.42 1.60
CA LEU A 63 -12.65 5.35 1.91
C LEU A 63 -13.67 5.44 0.77
N TYR A 64 -13.21 5.35 -0.48
CA TYR A 64 -14.09 5.27 -1.64
C TYR A 64 -14.99 4.02 -1.60
N PHE A 65 -14.43 2.85 -1.28
CA PHE A 65 -15.22 1.63 -1.18
C PHE A 65 -16.32 1.71 -0.13
N ILE A 66 -15.99 2.28 1.03
CA ILE A 66 -16.94 2.38 2.15
C ILE A 66 -17.98 3.47 1.93
N HIS A 67 -17.56 4.67 1.54
CA HIS A 67 -18.46 5.83 1.53
C HIS A 67 -19.15 6.09 0.19
N TYR A 68 -18.58 5.61 -0.91
CA TYR A 68 -19.14 5.82 -2.25
C TYR A 68 -19.79 4.55 -2.80
N LEU A 69 -19.12 3.39 -2.67
CA LEU A 69 -19.70 2.11 -3.09
C LEU A 69 -20.56 1.44 -2.01
N ASN A 70 -20.57 1.98 -0.79
CA ASN A 70 -21.35 1.50 0.36
C ASN A 70 -21.04 0.03 0.71
N TRP A 71 -19.77 -0.34 0.62
CA TRP A 71 -19.29 -1.66 1.04
C TRP A 71 -18.93 -1.68 2.52
N ASP A 72 -19.02 -2.86 3.14
CA ASP A 72 -18.55 -3.06 4.49
C ASP A 72 -17.01 -2.97 4.58
N LYS A 73 -16.51 -2.87 5.82
CA LYS A 73 -15.08 -2.67 6.11
C LYS A 73 -14.24 -3.86 5.65
N ASP A 74 -14.77 -5.09 5.72
CA ASP A 74 -14.02 -6.31 5.45
C ASP A 74 -13.91 -6.52 3.94
N LEU A 75 -15.02 -6.40 3.19
CA LEU A 75 -15.00 -6.41 1.73
C LEU A 75 -14.10 -5.32 1.15
N SER A 76 -14.17 -4.10 1.71
CA SER A 76 -13.31 -2.99 1.30
C SER A 76 -11.83 -3.28 1.52
N THR A 77 -11.50 -3.93 2.64
CA THR A 77 -10.13 -4.36 2.97
C THR A 77 -9.68 -5.49 2.03
N ALA A 78 -10.54 -6.49 1.79
CA ALA A 78 -10.25 -7.60 0.89
C ALA A 78 -9.96 -7.13 -0.54
N VAL A 79 -10.80 -6.27 -1.11
CA VAL A 79 -10.61 -5.75 -2.48
C VAL A 79 -9.36 -4.85 -2.58
N TYR A 80 -9.09 -4.04 -1.56
CA TYR A 80 -7.86 -3.24 -1.50
C TYR A 80 -6.60 -4.12 -1.57
N HIS A 81 -6.57 -5.20 -0.78
CA HIS A 81 -5.43 -6.12 -0.77
C HIS A 81 -5.39 -7.03 -2.00
N ALA A 82 -6.52 -7.41 -2.58
CA ALA A 82 -6.56 -8.08 -3.88
C ALA A 82 -5.91 -7.22 -4.98
N PHE A 83 -6.29 -5.94 -5.04
CA PHE A 83 -5.69 -4.96 -5.94
C PHE A 83 -4.18 -4.81 -5.72
N SER A 84 -3.75 -4.63 -4.46
CA SER A 84 -2.33 -4.49 -4.11
C SER A 84 -1.54 -5.76 -4.47
N SER A 85 -2.11 -6.95 -4.21
CA SER A 85 -1.52 -8.23 -4.60
C SER A 85 -1.30 -8.31 -6.11
N LEU A 86 -2.32 -7.94 -6.91
CA LEU A 86 -2.21 -7.93 -8.36
C LEU A 86 -1.15 -6.94 -8.87
N CYS A 87 -1.02 -5.76 -8.24
CA CYS A 87 0.01 -4.77 -8.57
C CYS A 87 1.46 -5.26 -8.32
N TYR A 88 1.65 -6.19 -7.39
CA TYR A 88 2.96 -6.76 -7.06
C TYR A 88 3.21 -8.13 -7.71
N PHE A 89 2.17 -8.77 -8.25
CA PHE A 89 2.27 -10.00 -9.05
C PHE A 89 2.56 -9.72 -10.53
N THR A 90 1.85 -8.75 -11.13
CA THR A 90 1.98 -8.36 -12.54
C THR A 90 3.35 -7.82 -12.99
N PRO A 91 4.28 -7.34 -12.12
CA PRO A 91 5.68 -7.09 -12.49
C PRO A 91 6.35 -8.30 -13.17
N LEU A 92 6.00 -9.52 -12.75
CA LEU A 92 6.50 -10.73 -13.40
C LEU A 92 6.14 -10.75 -14.89
N LEU A 93 4.88 -10.43 -15.22
CA LEU A 93 4.39 -10.38 -16.59
C LEU A 93 5.04 -9.24 -17.38
N GLY A 94 5.19 -8.07 -16.77
CA GLY A 94 5.86 -6.92 -17.39
C GLY A 94 7.30 -7.22 -17.78
N ALA A 95 8.07 -7.83 -16.88
CA ALA A 95 9.45 -8.25 -17.14
C ALA A 95 9.50 -9.30 -18.27
N LEU A 96 8.63 -10.32 -18.23
CA LEU A 96 8.55 -11.34 -19.29
C LEU A 96 8.29 -10.71 -20.67
N ILE A 97 7.36 -9.76 -20.76
CA ILE A 97 7.00 -9.08 -22.01
C ILE A 97 8.16 -8.19 -22.52
N ALA A 98 8.80 -7.43 -21.62
CA ALA A 98 9.92 -6.57 -21.95
C ALA A 98 11.13 -7.36 -22.46
N ASP A 99 11.50 -8.43 -21.78
CA ASP A 99 12.72 -9.19 -22.10
C ASP A 99 12.52 -10.11 -23.32
N SER A 100 11.31 -10.64 -23.52
CA SER A 100 11.07 -11.66 -24.57
C SER A 100 10.61 -11.10 -25.90
N TRP A 101 9.83 -10.00 -25.90
CA TRP A 101 9.06 -9.61 -27.08
C TRP A 101 9.17 -8.14 -27.45
N LEU A 102 8.80 -7.23 -26.54
CA LEU A 102 8.59 -5.82 -26.91
C LEU A 102 9.82 -4.94 -26.67
N GLY A 103 10.72 -5.33 -25.77
CA GLY A 103 11.77 -4.46 -25.25
C GLY A 103 11.24 -3.48 -24.19
N LYS A 104 12.10 -3.06 -23.25
CA LYS A 104 11.74 -2.20 -22.11
C LYS A 104 10.97 -0.94 -22.53
N PHE A 105 11.44 -0.22 -23.55
CA PHE A 105 10.84 1.04 -24.01
C PHE A 105 9.38 0.88 -24.47
N LYS A 106 9.09 -0.12 -25.33
CA LYS A 106 7.73 -0.35 -25.84
C LYS A 106 6.82 -0.89 -24.74
N THR A 107 7.33 -1.77 -23.88
CA THR A 107 6.58 -2.28 -22.73
C THR A 107 6.13 -1.15 -21.81
N ILE A 108 7.02 -0.20 -21.49
CA ILE A 108 6.66 0.97 -20.68
C ILE A 108 5.52 1.74 -21.34
N ILE A 109 5.62 2.08 -22.63
CA ILE A 109 4.57 2.84 -23.33
C ILE A 109 3.22 2.11 -23.32
N TYR A 110 3.18 0.85 -23.77
CA TYR A 110 1.90 0.13 -23.91
C TYR A 110 1.23 -0.09 -22.56
N LEU A 111 1.98 -0.45 -21.53
CA LEU A 111 1.42 -0.65 -20.20
C LEU A 111 1.06 0.67 -19.52
N SER A 112 1.79 1.76 -19.76
CA SER A 112 1.39 3.10 -19.32
C SER A 112 0.10 3.58 -19.99
N ILE A 113 -0.18 3.21 -21.25
CA ILE A 113 -1.47 3.49 -21.89
C ILE A 113 -2.60 2.74 -21.17
N VAL A 114 -2.42 1.44 -20.91
CA VAL A 114 -3.38 0.63 -20.13
C VAL A 114 -3.61 1.26 -18.75
N TYR A 115 -2.53 1.76 -18.13
CA TYR A 115 -2.58 2.43 -16.84
C TYR A 115 -3.42 3.72 -16.88
N VAL A 116 -3.19 4.57 -17.89
CA VAL A 116 -3.97 5.79 -18.12
C VAL A 116 -5.46 5.46 -18.30
N ILE A 117 -5.78 4.47 -19.14
CA ILE A 117 -7.17 4.04 -19.35
C ILE A 117 -7.79 3.59 -18.03
N GLY A 118 -7.08 2.79 -17.23
CA GLY A 118 -7.56 2.35 -15.92
C GLY A 118 -7.88 3.50 -14.97
N HIS A 119 -7.02 4.52 -14.93
CA HIS A 119 -7.25 5.73 -14.13
C HIS A 119 -8.44 6.56 -14.63
N VAL A 120 -8.58 6.74 -15.94
CA VAL A 120 -9.73 7.46 -16.53
C VAL A 120 -11.02 6.73 -16.23
N VAL A 121 -11.08 5.40 -16.48
CA VAL A 121 -12.25 4.56 -16.17
C VAL A 121 -12.62 4.66 -14.70
N LYS A 122 -11.64 4.61 -13.80
CA LYS A 122 -11.87 4.75 -12.35
C LYS A 122 -12.40 6.13 -11.96
N SER A 123 -11.86 7.20 -12.54
CA SER A 123 -12.31 8.57 -12.27
C SER A 123 -13.74 8.80 -12.78
N VAL A 124 -14.05 8.32 -13.98
CA VAL A 124 -15.41 8.36 -14.55
C VAL A 124 -16.39 7.54 -13.70
N GLY A 125 -15.98 6.36 -13.22
CA GLY A 125 -16.79 5.53 -12.33
C GLY A 125 -17.09 6.17 -10.97
N ALA A 126 -16.41 7.25 -10.60
CA ALA A 126 -16.63 8.01 -9.37
C ALA A 126 -17.48 9.29 -9.58
N ILE A 127 -18.04 9.50 -10.78
CA ILE A 127 -18.99 10.59 -11.06
C ILE A 127 -20.41 10.09 -10.77
N PRO A 128 -21.15 10.68 -9.80
CA PRO A 128 -22.47 10.18 -9.38
C PRO A 128 -23.52 10.05 -10.50
N ASP A 129 -23.45 10.89 -11.53
CA ASP A 129 -24.42 10.89 -12.63
C ASP A 129 -24.19 9.76 -13.66
N VAL A 130 -23.10 8.98 -13.52
CA VAL A 130 -22.71 7.94 -14.48
C VAL A 130 -23.32 6.58 -14.11
N GLY A 131 -24.60 6.41 -14.47
CA GLY A 131 -25.32 5.14 -14.41
C GLY A 131 -25.79 4.76 -13.01
N ASP A 132 -25.96 3.45 -12.79
CA ASP A 132 -26.44 2.90 -11.52
C ASP A 132 -25.29 2.37 -10.65
N SER A 133 -25.63 1.91 -9.43
CA SER A 133 -24.66 1.33 -8.49
C SER A 133 -23.86 0.17 -9.11
N THR A 134 -24.49 -0.65 -9.94
CA THR A 134 -23.81 -1.77 -10.62
C THR A 134 -22.76 -1.26 -11.61
N LEU A 135 -23.05 -0.19 -12.36
CA LEU A 135 -22.09 0.42 -13.27
C LEU A 135 -20.91 1.04 -12.51
N HIS A 136 -21.13 1.74 -11.39
CA HIS A 136 -20.05 2.28 -10.56
C HIS A 136 -19.10 1.18 -10.06
N ILE A 137 -19.66 0.06 -9.59
CA ILE A 137 -18.88 -1.10 -9.16
C ILE A 137 -18.09 -1.68 -10.34
N ALA A 138 -18.73 -1.90 -11.48
CA ALA A 138 -18.09 -2.48 -12.66
C ALA A 138 -16.94 -1.60 -13.18
N LEU A 139 -17.16 -0.29 -13.35
CA LEU A 139 -16.13 0.66 -13.76
C LEU A 139 -14.99 0.73 -12.75
N SER A 140 -15.29 0.71 -11.44
CA SER A 140 -14.28 0.68 -10.40
C SER A 140 -13.40 -0.57 -10.47
N MET A 141 -13.99 -1.76 -10.61
CA MET A 141 -13.23 -3.02 -10.70
C MET A 141 -12.40 -3.10 -11.97
N VAL A 142 -12.98 -2.75 -13.13
CA VAL A 142 -12.25 -2.71 -14.40
C VAL A 142 -11.10 -1.72 -14.32
N GLY A 143 -11.34 -0.52 -13.78
CA GLY A 143 -10.31 0.50 -13.57
C GLY A 143 -9.16 0.00 -12.70
N LEU A 144 -9.45 -0.66 -11.57
CA LEU A 144 -8.44 -1.22 -10.67
C LEU A 144 -7.61 -2.33 -11.30
N VAL A 145 -8.24 -3.24 -12.07
CA VAL A 145 -7.50 -4.30 -12.78
C VAL A 145 -6.56 -3.68 -13.82
N LEU A 146 -7.05 -2.75 -14.63
CA LEU A 146 -6.22 -2.06 -15.64
C LEU A 146 -5.06 -1.30 -14.99
N ILE A 147 -5.31 -0.59 -13.88
CA ILE A 147 -4.27 0.08 -13.10
C ILE A 147 -3.24 -0.94 -12.60
N ALA A 148 -3.68 -2.07 -12.05
CA ALA A 148 -2.77 -3.08 -11.50
C ALA A 148 -1.83 -3.65 -12.56
N PHE A 149 -2.35 -3.99 -13.76
CA PHE A 149 -1.52 -4.42 -14.88
C PHE A 149 -0.59 -3.32 -15.39
N GLY A 150 -1.08 -2.07 -15.43
CA GLY A 150 -0.31 -0.89 -15.82
C GLY A 150 0.89 -0.66 -14.89
N THR A 151 0.64 -0.31 -13.62
CA THR A 151 1.70 -0.02 -12.64
C THR A 151 2.62 -1.21 -12.42
N GLY A 152 2.06 -2.41 -12.28
CA GLY A 152 2.85 -3.60 -11.99
C GLY A 152 3.79 -3.92 -13.14
N GLY A 153 3.32 -3.91 -14.38
CA GLY A 153 4.17 -4.30 -15.50
C GLY A 153 5.21 -3.24 -15.91
N ILE A 154 5.03 -1.95 -15.59
CA ILE A 154 6.07 -0.93 -15.82
C ILE A 154 7.16 -0.92 -14.72
N LYS A 155 6.83 -1.28 -13.47
CA LYS A 155 7.76 -1.27 -12.32
C LYS A 155 9.15 -1.88 -12.60
N PRO A 156 9.28 -3.11 -13.16
CA PRO A 156 10.59 -3.70 -13.40
C PRO A 156 11.33 -3.06 -14.58
N CYS A 157 10.61 -2.35 -15.45
CA CYS A 157 11.14 -1.82 -16.71
C CYS A 157 11.74 -0.42 -16.54
N VAL A 158 11.09 0.49 -15.81
CA VAL A 158 11.46 1.92 -15.76
C VAL A 158 12.83 2.14 -15.10
N ALA A 159 13.07 1.53 -13.94
CA ALA A 159 14.34 1.67 -13.22
C ALA A 159 15.51 1.07 -14.03
N ALA A 160 15.30 -0.10 -14.64
CA ALA A 160 16.28 -0.75 -15.51
C ALA A 160 16.56 0.11 -16.76
N PHE A 161 15.51 0.63 -17.40
CA PHE A 161 15.64 1.49 -18.58
C PHE A 161 16.39 2.80 -18.29
N GLY A 162 16.18 3.39 -17.11
CA GLY A 162 16.94 4.55 -16.65
C GLY A 162 18.42 4.24 -16.42
N GLY A 163 18.72 3.08 -15.82
CA GLY A 163 20.09 2.60 -15.65
C GLY A 163 20.82 2.38 -16.98
N ASP A 164 20.11 1.88 -18.00
CA ASP A 164 20.65 1.61 -19.34
C ASP A 164 21.06 2.87 -20.11
N GLN A 165 20.66 4.06 -19.66
CA GLN A 165 21.02 5.33 -20.31
C GLN A 165 22.48 5.76 -20.05
N PHE A 166 23.13 5.14 -19.06
CA PHE A 166 24.53 5.40 -18.74
C PHE A 166 25.43 4.38 -19.44
N ASP A 167 26.57 4.85 -19.97
CA ASP A 167 27.63 3.97 -20.46
C ASP A 167 28.31 3.26 -19.26
N GLU A 168 28.90 2.08 -19.49
CA GLU A 168 29.47 1.23 -18.42
C GLU A 168 30.56 1.92 -17.58
N GLU A 169 31.28 2.86 -18.19
CA GLU A 169 32.34 3.65 -17.54
C GLU A 169 31.79 4.68 -16.53
N ASN A 170 30.54 5.12 -16.66
CA ASN A 170 29.94 6.20 -15.86
C ASN A 170 29.24 5.66 -14.59
N VAL A 171 29.95 4.83 -13.82
CA VAL A 171 29.39 4.16 -12.63
C VAL A 171 28.94 5.16 -11.56
N LYS A 172 29.70 6.25 -11.35
CA LYS A 172 29.39 7.26 -10.32
C LYS A 172 28.08 8.00 -10.64
N GLU A 173 27.89 8.39 -11.90
CA GLU A 173 26.70 9.09 -12.38
C GLU A 173 25.46 8.20 -12.32
N ARG A 174 25.62 6.91 -12.64
CA ARG A 174 24.55 5.90 -12.53
C ARG A 174 24.12 5.69 -11.08
N THR A 175 25.05 5.63 -10.13
CA THR A 175 24.71 5.57 -8.69
C THR A 175 23.94 6.81 -8.24
N LYS A 176 24.40 8.01 -8.66
CA LYS A 176 23.69 9.27 -8.37
C LYS A 176 22.27 9.27 -8.97
N PHE A 177 22.06 8.65 -10.13
CA PHE A 177 20.74 8.50 -10.73
C PHE A 177 19.79 7.72 -9.84
N PHE A 178 20.22 6.56 -9.32
CA PHE A 178 19.38 5.77 -8.43
C PHE A 178 19.03 6.52 -7.14
N SER A 179 19.92 7.38 -6.62
CA SER A 179 19.59 8.27 -5.50
C SER A 179 18.54 9.32 -5.85
N ILE A 180 18.64 9.97 -7.02
CA ILE A 180 17.64 10.95 -7.49
C ILE A 180 16.30 10.26 -7.77
N PHE A 181 16.34 9.08 -8.37
CA PHE A 181 15.18 8.24 -8.63
C PHE A 181 14.46 7.90 -7.31
N TYR A 182 15.21 7.45 -6.30
CA TYR A 182 14.68 7.18 -4.97
C TYR A 182 14.06 8.41 -4.29
N MET A 183 14.68 9.58 -4.43
CA MET A 183 14.14 10.84 -3.94
C MET A 183 12.82 11.20 -4.65
N SER A 184 12.72 10.98 -5.96
CA SER A 184 11.49 11.25 -6.73
C SER A 184 10.32 10.35 -6.31
N ILE A 185 10.59 9.08 -5.98
CA ILE A 185 9.60 8.14 -5.44
C ILE A 185 9.01 8.67 -4.14
N ASN A 186 9.88 9.02 -3.19
CA ASN A 186 9.43 9.51 -1.88
C ASN A 186 8.71 10.85 -2.00
N ALA A 187 9.21 11.77 -2.82
CA ALA A 187 8.55 13.06 -3.07
C ALA A 187 7.14 12.88 -3.67
N GLY A 188 6.98 11.99 -4.66
CA GLY A 188 5.69 11.69 -5.25
C GLY A 188 4.71 11.06 -4.23
N SER A 189 5.18 10.14 -3.40
CA SER A 189 4.38 9.52 -2.34
C SER A 189 3.92 10.53 -1.28
N VAL A 190 4.83 11.36 -0.77
CA VAL A 190 4.54 12.42 0.22
C VAL A 190 3.52 13.42 -0.33
N LEU A 191 3.76 13.96 -1.53
CA LEU A 191 2.86 14.97 -2.10
C LEU A 191 1.47 14.39 -2.43
N SER A 192 1.41 13.18 -2.97
CA SER A 192 0.13 12.56 -3.33
C SER A 192 -0.73 12.18 -2.13
N THR A 193 -0.10 11.74 -1.03
CA THR A 193 -0.79 11.40 0.22
C THR A 193 -1.30 12.63 0.98
N ILE A 194 -0.80 13.83 0.67
CA ILE A 194 -1.36 15.11 1.14
C ILE A 194 -2.46 15.60 0.20
N VAL A 195 -2.11 15.77 -1.08
CA VAL A 195 -2.97 16.49 -2.04
C VAL A 195 -4.24 15.71 -2.34
N THR A 196 -4.17 14.39 -2.50
CA THR A 196 -5.34 13.59 -2.94
C THR A 196 -6.45 13.53 -1.89
N PRO A 197 -6.17 13.30 -0.59
CA PRO A 197 -7.20 13.38 0.45
C PRO A 197 -7.82 14.77 0.61
N ILE A 198 -7.05 15.86 0.44
CA ILE A 198 -7.52 17.25 0.44
C ILE A 198 -8.50 17.47 -0.72
N LEU A 199 -8.11 17.08 -1.94
CA LEU A 199 -8.98 17.20 -3.12
C LEU A 199 -10.29 16.42 -2.98
N ARG A 200 -10.29 15.32 -2.23
CA ARG A 200 -11.49 14.54 -1.94
C ARG A 200 -12.40 15.23 -0.90
N GLY A 201 -11.85 15.71 0.21
CA GLY A 201 -12.63 16.17 1.37
C GLY A 201 -12.96 17.67 1.40
N ASP A 202 -12.01 18.51 0.98
CA ASP A 202 -12.11 19.96 1.10
C ASP A 202 -12.80 20.58 -0.12
N VAL A 203 -12.64 19.94 -1.29
CA VAL A 203 -13.36 20.33 -2.51
C VAL A 203 -14.67 19.55 -2.58
N LYS A 204 -15.79 20.28 -2.63
CA LYS A 204 -17.12 19.70 -2.80
C LYS A 204 -17.51 19.64 -4.27
N CYS A 205 -17.92 18.47 -4.73
CA CYS A 205 -18.41 18.23 -6.08
C CYS A 205 -19.69 17.40 -6.00
N PHE A 206 -20.65 17.64 -6.90
CA PHE A 206 -21.88 16.85 -7.00
C PHE A 206 -22.65 16.73 -5.67
N GLY A 207 -22.60 17.77 -4.82
CA GLY A 207 -23.27 17.80 -3.52
C GLY A 207 -22.55 17.09 -2.36
N GLY A 208 -21.33 16.55 -2.56
CA GLY A 208 -20.60 15.81 -1.53
C GLY A 208 -19.08 15.81 -1.71
N ASP A 209 -18.42 14.78 -1.15
CA ASP A 209 -16.97 14.58 -1.29
C ASP A 209 -16.57 14.23 -2.74
N CYS A 210 -15.49 14.82 -3.22
CA CYS A 210 -15.12 14.80 -4.63
C CYS A 210 -14.16 13.65 -4.99
N TYR A 211 -14.67 12.41 -4.99
CA TYR A 211 -13.86 11.24 -5.41
C TYR A 211 -13.47 11.29 -6.89
N ALA A 212 -14.33 11.81 -7.76
CA ALA A 212 -14.03 11.97 -9.19
C ALA A 212 -12.76 12.80 -9.43
N LEU A 213 -12.59 13.92 -8.72
CA LEU A 213 -11.40 14.78 -8.79
C LEU A 213 -10.19 14.10 -8.12
N ALA A 214 -10.41 13.46 -6.97
CA ALA A 214 -9.35 12.75 -6.27
C ALA A 214 -8.74 11.60 -7.09
N PHE A 215 -9.51 10.96 -7.97
CA PHE A 215 -8.98 10.01 -8.95
C PHE A 215 -8.58 10.64 -10.29
N GLY A 216 -9.18 11.76 -10.66
CA GLY A 216 -8.92 12.48 -11.90
C GLY A 216 -7.56 13.18 -11.92
N VAL A 217 -7.10 13.74 -10.81
CA VAL A 217 -5.76 14.36 -10.72
C VAL A 217 -4.64 13.31 -10.90
N PRO A 218 -4.65 12.16 -10.22
CA PRO A 218 -3.80 11.02 -10.57
C PRO A 218 -3.87 10.64 -12.06
N ALA A 219 -5.07 10.56 -12.64
CA ALA A 219 -5.24 10.25 -14.07
C ALA A 219 -4.51 11.25 -14.97
N ALA A 220 -4.69 12.55 -14.72
CA ALA A 220 -4.05 13.62 -15.48
C ALA A 220 -2.52 13.57 -15.33
N LEU A 221 -2.01 13.33 -14.13
CA LEU A 221 -0.57 13.18 -13.89
C LEU A 221 0.00 11.94 -14.57
N MET A 222 -0.75 10.84 -14.64
CA MET A 222 -0.31 9.65 -15.38
C MET A 222 -0.28 9.91 -16.90
N VAL A 223 -1.21 10.69 -17.44
CA VAL A 223 -1.15 11.16 -18.84
C VAL A 223 0.10 12.02 -19.07
N ILE A 224 0.38 12.96 -18.16
CA ILE A 224 1.59 13.79 -18.22
C ILE A 224 2.84 12.91 -18.18
N ALA A 225 2.90 11.91 -17.29
CA ALA A 225 4.01 10.96 -17.20
C ALA A 225 4.29 10.28 -18.55
N LEU A 226 3.23 9.77 -19.19
CA LEU A 226 3.32 9.12 -20.49
C LEU A 226 3.79 10.08 -21.60
N VAL A 227 3.23 11.28 -21.67
CA VAL A 227 3.60 12.29 -22.68
C VAL A 227 5.06 12.71 -22.51
N VAL A 228 5.48 12.99 -21.28
CA VAL A 228 6.87 13.33 -20.95
C VAL A 228 7.80 12.18 -21.33
N PHE A 229 7.47 10.94 -20.98
CA PHE A 229 8.28 9.78 -21.34
C PHE A 229 8.41 9.63 -22.85
N ILE A 230 7.32 9.74 -23.62
CA ILE A 230 7.34 9.65 -25.10
C ILE A 230 8.12 10.80 -25.73
N SER A 231 8.04 12.02 -25.18
CA SER A 231 8.77 13.18 -25.71
C SER A 231 10.30 12.99 -25.67
N GLY A 232 10.81 12.24 -24.69
CA GLY A 232 12.23 11.86 -24.61
C GLY A 232 12.66 10.75 -25.58
N SER A 233 11.75 10.20 -26.39
CA SER A 233 11.99 9.00 -27.22
C SER A 233 13.13 9.11 -28.23
N GLY A 234 13.44 10.31 -28.71
CA GLY A 234 14.58 10.57 -29.61
C GLY A 234 15.93 10.53 -28.90
N LEU A 235 15.95 10.68 -27.57
CA LEU A 235 17.17 10.78 -26.75
C LEU A 235 17.53 9.48 -26.04
N TYR A 236 16.61 8.52 -25.94
CA TYR A 236 16.86 7.28 -25.20
C TYR A 236 17.72 6.28 -25.94
N LYS A 237 18.68 5.69 -25.24
CA LYS A 237 19.33 4.43 -25.64
C LYS A 237 18.33 3.29 -25.49
N LYS A 238 17.98 2.63 -26.60
CA LYS A 238 16.99 1.54 -26.67
C LYS A 238 17.71 0.23 -26.95
N SER A 239 17.98 -0.54 -25.91
CA SER A 239 18.59 -1.87 -26.03
C SER A 239 17.59 -2.87 -26.62
N PRO A 240 18.03 -3.80 -27.48
CA PRO A 240 17.18 -4.89 -27.97
C PRO A 240 16.77 -5.83 -26.81
N PRO A 241 15.68 -6.61 -26.96
CA PRO A 241 15.27 -7.58 -25.96
C PRO A 241 16.36 -8.65 -25.78
N GLU A 242 16.84 -8.80 -24.55
CA GLU A 242 17.77 -9.86 -24.16
C GLU A 242 16.94 -11.05 -23.67
N GLY A 243 17.13 -12.22 -24.28
CA GLY A 243 16.27 -13.39 -24.07
C GLY A 243 16.00 -13.72 -22.59
N ASN A 244 14.81 -14.28 -22.34
CA ASN A 244 14.24 -14.34 -21.00
C ASN A 244 14.95 -15.31 -20.04
N VAL A 245 15.69 -14.73 -19.08
CA VAL A 245 16.40 -15.48 -18.03
C VAL A 245 15.42 -16.29 -17.18
N LEU A 246 14.27 -15.72 -16.80
CA LEU A 246 13.29 -16.40 -15.96
C LEU A 246 12.72 -17.65 -16.64
N VAL A 247 12.35 -17.57 -17.93
CA VAL A 247 11.87 -18.73 -18.69
C VAL A 247 12.95 -19.80 -18.80
N ARG A 248 14.22 -19.39 -19.00
CA ARG A 248 15.36 -20.31 -19.04
C ARG A 248 15.55 -21.02 -17.70
N VAL A 249 15.43 -20.31 -16.58
CA VAL A 249 15.48 -20.88 -15.23
C VAL A 249 14.33 -21.87 -15.00
N CYS A 250 13.08 -21.49 -15.32
CA CYS A 250 11.93 -22.37 -15.18
C CYS A 250 12.05 -23.65 -16.02
N LYS A 251 12.51 -23.55 -17.28
CA LYS A 251 12.76 -24.72 -18.14
C LYS A 251 13.90 -25.61 -17.63
N CYS A 252 14.94 -25.02 -17.06
CA CYS A 252 16.05 -25.76 -16.45
C CYS A 252 15.58 -26.54 -15.21
N ILE A 253 14.82 -25.89 -14.33
CA ILE A 253 14.24 -26.52 -13.12
C ILE A 253 13.25 -27.62 -13.52
N GLY A 254 12.33 -27.34 -14.45
CA GLY A 254 11.36 -28.33 -14.93
C GLY A 254 12.03 -29.56 -15.55
N PHE A 255 13.07 -29.35 -16.36
CA PHE A 255 13.86 -30.45 -16.92
C PHE A 255 14.59 -31.24 -15.82
N ALA A 256 15.19 -30.58 -14.83
CA ALA A 256 15.84 -31.26 -13.71
C ALA A 256 14.86 -32.15 -12.93
N ILE A 257 13.66 -31.64 -12.62
CA ILE A 257 12.62 -32.39 -11.89
C ILE A 257 12.12 -33.57 -12.73
N GLN A 258 11.83 -33.34 -14.01
CA GLN A 258 11.37 -34.38 -14.92
C GLN A 258 12.43 -35.48 -15.09
N ASN A 259 13.70 -35.11 -15.27
CA ASN A 259 14.80 -36.05 -15.44
C ASN A 259 15.06 -36.83 -14.15
N ARG A 260 15.01 -36.15 -12.99
CA ARG A 260 15.06 -36.81 -11.68
C ARG A 260 13.94 -37.83 -11.55
N TRP A 261 12.69 -37.50 -11.84
CA TRP A 261 11.58 -38.45 -11.74
C TRP A 261 11.79 -39.67 -12.64
N ARG A 262 12.18 -39.46 -13.90
CA ARG A 262 12.39 -40.55 -14.88
C ARG A 262 13.55 -41.48 -14.51
N ASN A 263 14.65 -40.92 -14.00
CA ASN A 263 15.91 -41.64 -13.84
C ASN A 263 16.32 -41.87 -12.37
N SER A 264 15.53 -41.46 -11.38
CA SER A 264 15.83 -41.64 -9.95
C SER A 264 16.04 -43.10 -9.51
N LYS A 265 15.54 -44.08 -10.28
CA LYS A 265 15.74 -45.51 -10.00
C LYS A 265 16.92 -46.14 -10.75
N LYS A 266 17.47 -45.49 -11.78
CA LYS A 266 18.43 -46.09 -12.73
C LYS A 266 19.85 -45.50 -12.68
N SER A 267 20.04 -44.28 -12.18
CA SER A 267 21.34 -43.60 -12.16
C SER A 267 21.85 -43.36 -10.73
N PRO A 268 23.18 -43.23 -10.52
CA PRO A 268 23.72 -42.89 -9.20
C PRO A 268 23.14 -41.56 -8.71
N LYS A 269 22.86 -41.49 -7.40
CA LYS A 269 22.33 -40.27 -6.78
C LYS A 269 23.33 -39.12 -6.95
N LYS A 270 22.91 -38.07 -7.66
CA LYS A 270 23.66 -36.80 -7.76
C LYS A 270 23.63 -36.07 -6.40
N SER A 271 24.65 -35.25 -6.13
CA SER A 271 24.79 -34.47 -4.88
C SER A 271 23.65 -33.47 -4.65
N HIS A 272 23.16 -32.83 -5.72
CA HIS A 272 22.04 -31.90 -5.66
C HIS A 272 20.99 -32.26 -6.70
N TRP A 273 19.70 -32.04 -6.40
CA TRP A 273 18.59 -32.40 -7.30
C TRP A 273 18.59 -31.63 -8.62
N LEU A 274 19.23 -30.45 -8.66
CA LEU A 274 19.36 -29.65 -9.89
C LEU A 274 20.46 -30.17 -10.83
N ASP A 275 21.36 -31.03 -10.36
CA ASP A 275 22.44 -31.59 -11.19
C ASP A 275 21.90 -32.53 -12.28
N TRP A 276 20.63 -32.94 -12.18
CA TRP A 276 19.93 -33.68 -13.23
C TRP A 276 19.70 -32.86 -14.52
N ALA A 277 19.96 -31.54 -14.49
CA ALA A 277 19.94 -30.69 -15.67
C ALA A 277 21.27 -30.63 -16.43
N GLU A 278 22.36 -31.20 -15.89
CA GLU A 278 23.73 -31.14 -16.45
C GLU A 278 23.82 -31.71 -17.87
N GLU A 279 22.91 -32.61 -18.24
CA GLU A 279 22.82 -33.20 -19.58
C GLU A 279 22.44 -32.18 -20.66
N LYS A 280 21.64 -31.17 -20.32
CA LYS A 280 21.06 -30.22 -21.29
C LYS A 280 21.49 -28.77 -21.08
N TYR A 281 21.88 -28.40 -19.86
CA TYR A 281 22.16 -27.02 -19.49
C TYR A 281 23.60 -26.85 -18.98
N PRO A 282 24.22 -25.68 -19.23
CA PRO A 282 25.60 -25.45 -18.81
C PRO A 282 25.72 -25.43 -17.28
N LYS A 283 26.85 -25.96 -16.78
CA LYS A 283 27.15 -26.04 -15.33
C LYS A 283 27.04 -24.68 -14.63
N ARG A 284 27.52 -23.61 -15.27
CA ARG A 284 27.41 -22.23 -14.77
C ARG A 284 25.96 -21.87 -14.45
N LEU A 285 25.04 -22.06 -15.40
CA LEU A 285 23.62 -21.76 -15.20
C LEU A 285 23.03 -22.58 -14.04
N ILE A 286 23.40 -23.85 -13.92
CA ILE A 286 22.93 -24.72 -12.82
C ILE A 286 23.43 -24.19 -11.46
N GLN A 287 24.68 -23.73 -11.37
CA GLN A 287 25.21 -23.13 -10.14
C GLN A 287 24.56 -21.78 -9.81
N GLU A 288 24.37 -20.92 -10.82
CA GLU A 288 23.65 -19.66 -10.66
C GLU A 288 22.22 -19.89 -10.14
N ILE A 289 21.51 -20.90 -10.67
CA ILE A 289 20.17 -21.28 -10.18
C ILE A 289 20.22 -21.83 -8.75
N LYS A 290 21.23 -22.62 -8.37
CA LYS A 290 21.38 -23.10 -6.98
C LYS A 290 21.55 -21.94 -6.00
N MET A 291 22.33 -20.91 -6.36
CA MET A 291 22.50 -19.71 -5.53
C MET A 291 21.18 -18.98 -5.35
N VAL A 292 20.48 -18.69 -6.45
CA VAL A 292 19.16 -18.05 -6.44
C VAL A 292 18.16 -18.84 -5.61
N PHE A 293 18.13 -20.17 -5.77
CA PHE A 293 17.20 -21.03 -5.04
C PHE A 293 17.43 -20.98 -3.52
N ARG A 294 18.68 -20.88 -3.05
CA ARG A 294 18.98 -20.70 -1.62
C ARG A 294 18.38 -19.41 -1.06
N VAL A 295 18.45 -18.31 -1.82
CA VAL A 295 17.85 -17.02 -1.44
C VAL A 295 16.32 -17.10 -1.51
N LEU A 296 15.75 -17.71 -2.54
CA LEU A 296 14.29 -17.88 -2.67
C LEU A 296 13.70 -18.73 -1.54
N VAL A 297 14.44 -19.70 -0.99
CA VAL A 297 14.01 -20.43 0.21
C VAL A 297 13.91 -19.50 1.42
N LEU A 298 14.85 -18.55 1.60
CA LEU A 298 14.74 -17.53 2.65
C LEU A 298 13.58 -16.54 2.42
N TYR A 299 13.03 -16.46 1.21
CA TYR A 299 11.89 -15.59 0.92
C TYR A 299 10.55 -16.14 1.40
N ILE A 300 10.44 -17.45 1.61
CA ILE A 300 9.19 -18.12 2.03
C ILE A 300 8.51 -17.47 3.26
N PRO A 301 9.24 -17.12 4.35
CA PRO A 301 8.63 -16.45 5.51
C PRO A 301 8.32 -14.96 5.30
N LEU A 302 8.92 -14.28 4.30
CA LEU A 302 8.84 -12.82 4.15
C LEU A 302 7.44 -12.25 3.85
N PRO A 303 6.49 -12.96 3.20
CA PRO A 303 5.13 -12.46 3.00
C PRO A 303 4.45 -11.96 4.27
N MET A 304 4.73 -12.54 5.43
CA MET A 304 4.11 -12.08 6.69
C MET A 304 4.49 -10.65 7.06
N PHE A 305 5.73 -10.22 6.79
CA PHE A 305 6.11 -8.83 7.03
C PHE A 305 5.26 -7.88 6.17
N TRP A 306 5.07 -8.21 4.89
CA TRP A 306 4.26 -7.43 3.97
C TRP A 306 2.78 -7.43 4.31
N ALA A 307 2.28 -8.54 4.87
CA ALA A 307 0.92 -8.64 5.38
C ALA A 307 0.65 -7.62 6.51
N LEU A 308 1.65 -7.32 7.34
CA LEU A 308 1.54 -6.25 8.35
C LEU A 308 1.75 -4.87 7.73
N PHE A 309 2.78 -4.72 6.90
CA PHE A 309 3.16 -3.43 6.33
C PHE A 309 2.06 -2.79 5.48
N ASP A 310 1.40 -3.56 4.60
CA ASP A 310 0.42 -3.00 3.67
C ASP A 310 -0.93 -2.62 4.34
N GLN A 311 -1.17 -2.99 5.61
CA GLN A 311 -2.39 -2.62 6.35
C GLN A 311 -2.48 -1.12 6.70
N GLN A 312 -1.37 -0.38 6.57
CA GLN A 312 -1.35 1.06 6.80
C GLN A 312 -2.38 1.82 5.93
N GLY A 313 -2.65 1.32 4.71
CA GLY A 313 -3.61 1.95 3.80
C GLY A 313 -5.03 1.37 3.86
N SER A 314 -5.27 0.33 4.68
CA SER A 314 -6.59 -0.28 4.91
C SER A 314 -6.98 -0.15 6.39
N ARG A 315 -6.70 -1.15 7.23
CA ARG A 315 -7.13 -1.21 8.65
C ARG A 315 -6.68 0.00 9.46
N TRP A 316 -5.45 0.50 9.28
CA TRP A 316 -4.99 1.69 10.01
C TRP A 316 -5.66 2.97 9.55
N THR A 317 -6.10 3.02 8.28
CA THR A 317 -6.95 4.11 7.80
C THR A 317 -8.32 4.04 8.48
N LEU A 318 -8.91 2.84 8.66
CA LEU A 318 -10.18 2.65 9.38
C LEU A 318 -10.08 2.92 10.89
N GLN A 319 -8.93 2.67 11.48
CA GLN A 319 -8.61 3.13 12.83
C GLN A 319 -8.59 4.66 12.89
N ALA A 320 -7.86 5.30 11.97
CA ALA A 320 -7.71 6.76 11.94
C ALA A 320 -9.04 7.50 11.74
N THR A 321 -9.98 6.96 10.95
CA THR A 321 -11.31 7.55 10.77
C THR A 321 -12.15 7.56 12.05
N ARG A 322 -11.79 6.73 13.04
CA ARG A 322 -12.44 6.64 14.35
C ARG A 322 -11.59 7.32 15.43
N MET A 323 -10.76 8.32 15.10
CA MET A 323 -9.93 9.05 16.06
C MET A 323 -10.16 10.56 15.94
N ASN A 324 -9.86 11.30 17.00
CA ASN A 324 -9.97 12.75 17.01
C ASN A 324 -8.88 13.38 16.13
N MET A 325 -9.31 14.24 15.19
CA MET A 325 -8.48 14.92 14.19
C MET A 325 -8.29 16.42 14.48
N ASP A 326 -8.60 16.90 15.68
CA ASP A 326 -8.51 18.32 16.04
C ASP A 326 -7.04 18.74 16.27
N PHE A 327 -6.50 19.60 15.39
CA PHE A 327 -5.16 20.17 15.49
C PHE A 327 -5.23 21.68 15.30
N VAL A 328 -4.48 22.44 16.10
CA VAL A 328 -4.48 23.92 16.18
C VAL A 328 -4.17 24.65 14.84
N MET A 329 -3.80 23.93 13.76
CA MET A 329 -3.51 24.51 12.43
C MET A 329 -4.19 23.82 11.23
N GLY A 330 -5.26 23.03 11.41
CA GLY A 330 -6.11 22.58 10.28
C GLY A 330 -5.48 21.61 9.28
N VAL A 331 -4.37 20.94 9.59
CA VAL A 331 -3.70 19.96 8.71
C VAL A 331 -3.49 18.64 9.45
N CYS A 332 -4.55 17.83 9.61
CA CYS A 332 -4.51 16.69 10.54
C CYS A 332 -4.50 15.28 9.88
N PHE A 333 -5.29 15.03 8.84
CA PHE A 333 -5.34 13.69 8.21
C PHE A 333 -4.11 13.37 7.34
N CYS A 334 -3.49 14.39 6.75
CA CYS A 334 -2.40 14.22 5.78
C CYS A 334 -1.06 13.83 6.44
N VAL A 335 -0.82 14.26 7.69
CA VAL A 335 0.47 14.07 8.39
C VAL A 335 0.72 12.61 8.72
N VAL A 336 -0.29 11.87 9.20
CA VAL A 336 -0.13 10.48 9.63
C VAL A 336 0.05 9.54 8.43
N LYS A 337 -0.66 9.78 7.31
CA LYS A 337 -0.48 8.98 6.09
C LYS A 337 0.84 9.25 5.36
N MET A 338 1.36 10.47 5.45
CA MET A 338 2.68 10.85 4.91
C MET A 338 3.84 10.33 5.79
N LEU A 339 3.56 10.02 7.06
CA LEU A 339 4.58 9.77 8.08
C LEU A 339 5.53 8.64 7.67
N ASN A 340 5.04 7.54 7.06
CA ASN A 340 5.92 6.46 6.63
C ASN A 340 7.00 6.94 5.65
N ALA A 341 6.62 7.62 4.56
CA ALA A 341 7.58 8.07 3.55
C ALA A 341 8.57 9.11 4.10
N LEU A 342 8.12 10.00 4.98
CA LEU A 342 9.00 10.98 5.64
C LEU A 342 9.97 10.30 6.62
N LEU A 343 9.46 9.38 7.44
CA LEU A 343 10.26 8.65 8.42
C LEU A 343 11.30 7.78 7.73
N ILE A 344 11.04 7.19 6.57
CA ILE A 344 12.07 6.44 5.82
C ILE A 344 13.25 7.34 5.47
N LEU A 345 12.99 8.53 4.92
CA LEU A 345 14.04 9.48 4.54
C LEU A 345 14.89 9.93 5.74
N VAL A 346 14.28 10.01 6.92
CA VAL A 346 14.95 10.38 8.18
C VAL A 346 15.66 9.18 8.82
N PHE A 347 15.06 8.00 8.78
CA PHE A 347 15.58 6.80 9.45
C PHE A 347 16.76 6.19 8.72
N ILE A 348 16.80 6.20 7.38
CA ILE A 348 17.97 5.69 6.63
C ILE A 348 19.29 6.29 7.16
N PRO A 349 19.49 7.63 7.17
CA PRO A 349 20.74 8.20 7.67
C PRO A 349 20.94 7.97 9.18
N ILE A 350 19.87 7.97 9.99
CA ILE A 350 19.96 7.70 11.43
C ILE A 350 20.45 6.26 11.70
N PHE A 351 19.94 5.29 10.96
CA PHE A 351 20.32 3.89 11.12
C PHE A 351 21.76 3.67 10.62
N ASP A 352 22.12 4.18 9.45
CA ASP A 352 23.44 3.98 8.85
C ASP A 352 24.56 4.73 9.57
N MET A 353 24.35 6.00 9.93
CA MET A 353 25.38 6.85 10.54
C MET A 353 25.34 6.85 12.07
N GLY A 354 24.19 6.53 12.68
CA GLY A 354 24.01 6.53 14.14
C GLY A 354 23.90 5.13 14.72
N ILE A 355 22.78 4.45 14.47
CA ILE A 355 22.41 3.22 15.20
C ILE A 355 23.37 2.06 14.91
N TYR A 356 23.68 1.77 13.65
CA TYR A 356 24.56 0.64 13.31
C TYR A 356 25.99 0.82 13.84
N PRO A 357 26.65 2.00 13.72
CA PRO A 357 27.94 2.23 14.36
C PRO A 357 27.90 2.10 15.88
N LEU A 358 26.86 2.63 16.55
CA LEU A 358 26.70 2.51 18.00
C LEU A 358 26.57 1.06 18.47
N ILE A 359 25.78 0.23 17.77
CA ILE A 359 25.69 -1.21 18.05
C ILE A 359 27.04 -1.90 17.81
N GLY A 360 27.79 -1.45 16.80
CA GLY A 360 29.15 -1.90 16.54
C GLY A 360 30.12 -1.64 17.70
N LEU A 361 29.98 -0.51 18.41
CA LEU A 361 30.75 -0.21 19.62
C LEU A 361 30.45 -1.21 20.75
N CYS A 362 29.24 -1.74 20.82
CA CYS A 362 28.85 -2.80 21.76
C CYS A 362 29.36 -4.20 21.37
N ARG A 363 30.24 -4.32 20.35
CA ARG A 363 30.80 -5.58 19.80
C ARG A 363 29.77 -6.56 19.23
N ILE A 364 28.54 -6.11 18.96
CA ILE A 364 27.51 -6.95 18.34
C ILE A 364 27.62 -6.80 16.82
N LYS A 365 27.97 -7.89 16.12
CA LYS A 365 27.98 -7.91 14.64
C LYS A 365 26.56 -8.10 14.11
N LEU A 366 26.01 -7.03 13.55
CA LEU A 366 24.67 -7.00 12.96
C LEU A 366 24.73 -7.42 11.48
N THR A 367 24.61 -8.72 11.20
CA THR A 367 24.55 -9.24 9.83
C THR A 367 23.24 -8.82 9.12
N PRO A 368 23.19 -8.79 7.78
CA PRO A 368 21.95 -8.44 7.06
C PRO A 368 20.74 -9.27 7.48
N LEU A 369 20.93 -10.58 7.67
CA LEU A 369 19.85 -11.47 8.14
C LEU A 369 19.42 -11.16 9.59
N ARG A 370 20.34 -10.76 10.48
CA ARG A 370 19.96 -10.29 11.84
C ARG A 370 19.16 -9.00 11.78
N LYS A 371 19.54 -8.05 10.91
CA LYS A 371 18.78 -6.81 10.69
C LYS A 371 17.35 -7.12 10.27
N MET A 372 17.17 -8.01 9.30
CA MET A 372 15.83 -8.43 8.85
C MET A 372 15.00 -9.06 9.97
N ALA A 373 15.58 -9.93 10.79
CA ALA A 373 14.89 -10.54 11.93
C ALA A 373 14.44 -9.49 12.97
N VAL A 374 15.31 -8.54 13.30
CA VAL A 374 14.96 -7.40 14.18
C VAL A 374 13.87 -6.54 13.55
N GLY A 375 13.92 -6.30 12.24
CA GLY A 375 12.88 -5.56 11.52
C GLY A 375 11.49 -6.19 11.63
N MET A 376 11.39 -7.52 11.56
CA MET A 376 10.13 -8.23 11.81
C MET A 376 9.65 -8.11 13.26
N ILE A 377 10.55 -8.10 14.25
CA ILE A 377 10.19 -7.88 15.65
C ILE A 377 9.65 -6.46 15.85
N LEU A 378 10.28 -5.44 15.25
CA LEU A 378 9.81 -4.06 15.31
C LEU A 378 8.42 -3.90 14.68
N ALA A 379 8.16 -4.55 13.54
CA ALA A 379 6.83 -4.56 12.93
C ALA A 379 5.77 -5.27 13.80
N ALA A 380 6.15 -6.32 14.54
CA ALA A 380 5.24 -6.95 15.50
C ALA A 380 4.92 -6.00 16.68
N ILE A 381 5.93 -5.28 17.19
CA ILE A 381 5.74 -4.25 18.23
C ILE A 381 4.83 -3.12 17.72
N ALA A 382 4.96 -2.72 16.46
CA ALA A 382 4.07 -1.74 15.84
C ALA A 382 2.59 -2.17 15.89
N PHE A 383 2.31 -3.46 15.66
CA PHE A 383 0.96 -4.01 15.73
C PHE A 383 0.45 -4.18 17.16
N CYS A 384 1.33 -4.46 18.12
CA CYS A 384 0.98 -4.37 19.54
C CYS A 384 0.57 -2.93 19.92
N ALA A 385 1.32 -1.92 19.46
CA ALA A 385 0.96 -0.52 19.66
C ALA A 385 -0.38 -0.18 19.00
N ALA A 386 -0.60 -0.63 17.75
CA ALA A 386 -1.87 -0.45 17.06
C ALA A 386 -3.05 -1.12 17.76
N THR A 387 -2.83 -2.27 18.39
CA THR A 387 -3.83 -2.95 19.24
C THR A 387 -4.18 -2.09 20.45
N VAL A 388 -3.19 -1.56 21.16
CA VAL A 388 -3.44 -0.70 22.33
C VAL A 388 -4.24 0.53 21.92
N VAL A 389 -3.91 1.15 20.79
CA VAL A 389 -4.70 2.27 20.25
C VAL A 389 -6.13 1.83 19.93
N GLU A 390 -6.30 0.71 19.22
CA GLU A 390 -7.61 0.20 18.81
C GLU A 390 -8.52 -0.09 20.00
N ILE A 391 -8.00 -0.74 21.04
CA ILE A 391 -8.77 -1.05 22.26
C ILE A 391 -9.26 0.25 22.93
N ASN A 392 -8.47 1.32 22.90
CA ASN A 392 -8.88 2.59 23.48
C ASN A 392 -9.87 3.34 22.59
N VAL A 393 -9.74 3.24 21.27
CA VAL A 393 -10.70 3.80 20.31
C VAL A 393 -12.07 3.12 20.44
N ILE A 394 -12.13 1.79 20.52
CA ILE A 394 -13.38 1.03 20.63
C ILE A 394 -14.14 1.37 21.93
N LYS A 395 -13.44 1.65 23.04
CA LYS A 395 -14.11 2.08 24.29
C LYS A 395 -14.90 3.38 24.12
N THR A 396 -14.45 4.24 23.22
CA THR A 396 -15.02 5.58 23.00
C THR A 396 -15.93 5.66 21.77
N VAL A 397 -16.00 4.60 20.95
CA VAL A 397 -16.76 4.61 19.69
C VAL A 397 -17.79 3.48 19.71
N VAL A 398 -19.07 3.84 19.66
CA VAL A 398 -20.16 2.88 19.51
C VAL A 398 -20.21 2.41 18.05
N GLU A 399 -19.87 1.15 17.79
CA GLU A 399 -19.96 0.59 16.43
C GLU A 399 -21.42 0.28 16.03
N PRO A 400 -21.75 0.39 14.73
CA PRO A 400 -23.10 0.11 14.28
C PRO A 400 -23.48 -1.38 14.39
N SER A 401 -24.77 -1.67 14.34
CA SER A 401 -25.38 -2.98 14.53
C SER A 401 -25.01 -3.88 13.36
N PRO A 402 -24.77 -5.18 13.62
CA PRO A 402 -24.67 -6.16 12.56
C PRO A 402 -25.94 -6.16 11.71
N ALA A 403 -25.80 -6.51 10.43
CA ALA A 403 -26.95 -6.68 9.55
C ALA A 403 -27.97 -7.65 10.19
N LYS A 404 -29.23 -7.22 10.30
CA LYS A 404 -30.41 -7.93 10.86
C LYS A 404 -30.66 -7.76 12.37
N GLU A 405 -29.89 -6.94 13.10
CA GLU A 405 -30.13 -6.67 14.53
C GLU A 405 -30.47 -5.21 14.79
N SER A 406 -31.45 -4.95 15.68
CA SER A 406 -31.93 -3.61 16.07
C SER A 406 -31.50 -3.24 17.49
N LEU A 407 -30.87 -2.08 17.64
CA LEU A 407 -30.62 -1.48 18.95
C LEU A 407 -31.88 -0.80 19.45
N VAL A 408 -32.29 -1.14 20.67
CA VAL A 408 -33.40 -0.50 21.36
C VAL A 408 -32.86 0.14 22.64
N GLN A 409 -32.92 1.47 22.69
CA GLN A 409 -32.69 2.24 23.91
C GLN A 409 -34.06 2.56 24.51
N VAL A 410 -34.24 2.33 25.81
CA VAL A 410 -35.47 2.66 26.50
C VAL A 410 -35.19 3.68 27.59
N TYR A 411 -36.03 4.70 27.64
CA TYR A 411 -35.89 5.77 28.61
C TYR A 411 -37.16 5.87 29.45
N ASN A 412 -36.99 5.79 30.78
CA ASN A 412 -38.10 5.94 31.70
C ASN A 412 -38.31 7.43 32.06
N LEU A 413 -39.29 8.03 31.38
CA LEU A 413 -39.77 9.39 31.61
C LEU A 413 -40.81 9.51 32.73
N MET A 414 -41.15 8.41 33.41
CA MET A 414 -42.12 8.39 34.50
C MET A 414 -41.45 8.59 35.86
N ASP A 415 -42.20 9.12 36.82
CA ASP A 415 -41.77 9.29 38.21
C ASP A 415 -41.74 7.97 39.01
N SER A 416 -42.09 6.84 38.38
CA SER A 416 -42.12 5.49 38.97
C SER A 416 -41.27 4.50 38.19
N ASP A 417 -40.82 3.44 38.85
CA ASP A 417 -40.06 2.36 38.21
C ASP A 417 -40.90 1.66 37.12
N VAL A 418 -40.30 1.42 35.95
CA VAL A 418 -40.97 0.77 34.80
C VAL A 418 -40.23 -0.50 34.40
N THR A 419 -40.95 -1.61 34.31
CA THR A 419 -40.41 -2.88 33.80
C THR A 419 -40.80 -3.05 32.34
N VAL A 420 -39.80 -3.22 31.46
CA VAL A 420 -40.00 -3.39 30.02
C VAL A 420 -39.65 -4.81 29.62
N GLN A 421 -40.61 -5.52 29.04
CA GLN A 421 -40.44 -6.90 28.58
C GLN A 421 -40.68 -6.99 27.07
N PHE A 422 -39.74 -7.60 26.36
CA PHE A 422 -39.93 -7.95 24.95
C PHE A 422 -40.41 -9.40 24.87
N PRO A 423 -41.47 -9.70 24.09
CA PRO A 423 -41.94 -11.07 23.94
C PRO A 423 -40.81 -12.00 23.47
N GLY A 424 -40.45 -13.00 24.29
CA GLY A 424 -39.38 -13.96 23.98
C GLY A 424 -37.96 -13.53 24.37
N HIS A 425 -37.74 -12.31 24.88
CA HIS A 425 -36.42 -11.83 25.31
C HIS A 425 -36.49 -11.01 26.60
N THR A 426 -35.78 -11.45 27.65
CA THR A 426 -35.56 -10.66 28.87
C THR A 426 -34.35 -9.74 28.67
N VAL A 427 -34.57 -8.59 28.03
CA VAL A 427 -33.49 -7.64 27.68
C VAL A 427 -33.12 -6.73 28.86
N PHE A 428 -34.08 -6.37 29.71
CA PHE A 428 -33.89 -5.56 30.92
C PHE A 428 -34.28 -6.39 32.14
N SER A 429 -33.31 -6.77 32.97
CA SER A 429 -33.51 -7.63 34.15
C SER A 429 -33.95 -6.85 35.39
N ASP A 430 -33.65 -5.56 35.46
CA ASP A 430 -34.01 -4.67 36.58
C ASP A 430 -35.06 -3.63 36.14
N PRO A 431 -35.96 -3.18 37.05
CA PRO A 431 -36.87 -2.06 36.78
C PRO A 431 -36.09 -0.78 36.45
N LEU A 432 -36.49 -0.10 35.37
CA LEU A 432 -35.89 1.18 34.95
C LEU A 432 -36.32 2.26 35.95
N LYS A 433 -35.38 2.90 36.64
CA LYS A 433 -35.71 3.97 37.59
C LYS A 433 -36.09 5.28 36.89
N PRO A 434 -36.78 6.21 37.56
CA PRO A 434 -37.10 7.52 37.01
C PRO A 434 -35.85 8.26 36.51
N ASN A 435 -35.93 8.77 35.28
CA ASN A 435 -34.85 9.48 34.60
C ASN A 435 -33.55 8.68 34.37
N GLU A 436 -33.58 7.35 34.49
CA GLU A 436 -32.45 6.48 34.19
C GLU A 436 -32.49 6.05 32.71
N VAL A 437 -31.36 6.21 32.01
CA VAL A 437 -31.15 5.62 30.68
C VAL A 437 -30.51 4.28 30.87
N THR A 438 -31.15 3.23 30.37
CA THR A 438 -30.59 1.89 30.42
C THR A 438 -30.55 1.32 29.01
N SER A 439 -29.34 1.12 28.51
CA SER A 439 -29.08 0.24 27.39
C SER A 439 -28.75 -1.15 27.94
N PRO A 440 -29.14 -2.26 27.29
CA PRO A 440 -28.73 -3.60 27.71
C PRO A 440 -27.20 -3.64 27.92
N GLN A 441 -26.75 -3.98 29.14
CA GLN A 441 -25.34 -4.06 29.48
C GLN A 441 -24.67 -5.20 28.68
N LYS A 442 -23.67 -4.81 27.88
CA LYS A 442 -22.72 -5.64 27.12
C LYS A 442 -23.35 -6.60 26.11
N ASN A 443 -23.04 -6.32 24.84
CA ASN A 443 -23.39 -7.05 23.63
C ASN A 443 -24.77 -6.67 23.06
N MET A 444 -24.87 -5.50 22.44
CA MET A 444 -25.64 -5.34 21.19
C MET A 444 -25.50 -3.92 20.66
N SER A 445 -25.12 -3.85 19.39
CA SER A 445 -24.60 -2.69 18.64
C SER A 445 -25.70 -2.00 17.81
N ALA A 446 -25.43 -0.77 17.30
CA ALA A 446 -26.42 0.29 16.96
C ALA A 446 -26.75 0.54 15.46
N PHE A 447 -28.01 0.73 15.06
CA PHE A 447 -28.39 0.87 13.64
C PHE A 447 -27.65 1.92 12.79
N HIS A 448 -27.50 1.56 11.50
CA HIS A 448 -26.80 2.27 10.42
C HIS A 448 -27.40 3.64 10.09
N LEU A 449 -26.62 4.73 10.22
CA LEU A 449 -26.92 6.00 9.57
C LEU A 449 -25.67 6.57 8.88
N HIS A 450 -25.86 6.83 7.61
CA HIS A 450 -24.87 7.03 6.57
C HIS A 450 -24.39 8.48 6.59
N PHE A 451 -23.24 8.83 7.16
CA PHE A 451 -22.80 10.24 7.14
C PHE A 451 -21.34 10.53 6.78
N CYS A 452 -21.28 11.55 5.94
CA CYS A 452 -20.20 12.21 5.21
C CYS A 452 -19.03 12.64 6.10
N LEU A 453 -17.85 12.86 5.49
CA LEU A 453 -16.60 13.27 6.13
C LEU A 453 -16.60 14.70 6.70
N ARG A 454 -17.51 14.98 7.61
CA ARG A 454 -17.35 16.02 8.62
C ARG A 454 -17.84 15.45 9.93
N ILE A 455 -16.90 15.10 10.78
CA ILE A 455 -17.18 14.58 12.12
C ILE A 455 -17.72 15.77 12.92
N PHE A 456 -19.04 15.78 13.08
CA PHE A 456 -19.78 16.76 13.84
C PHE A 456 -20.53 16.03 14.96
N ASP A 457 -20.85 16.76 16.02
CA ASP A 457 -21.50 16.24 17.20
C ASP A 457 -23.00 16.22 16.94
N PHE A 458 -23.69 15.11 17.21
CA PHE A 458 -25.11 15.05 16.95
C PHE A 458 -25.88 15.39 18.22
N CYS A 459 -26.82 16.32 18.10
CA CYS A 459 -27.76 16.63 19.16
C CYS A 459 -29.17 16.25 18.73
N ARG A 460 -29.97 15.70 19.65
CA ARG A 460 -31.41 15.55 19.50
C ARG A 460 -32.13 16.06 20.74
N PHE A 461 -33.30 16.66 20.54
CA PHE A 461 -34.14 17.16 21.60
C PHE A 461 -35.43 16.36 21.71
N ILE A 462 -35.81 16.01 22.93
CA ILE A 462 -37.11 15.40 23.26
C ILE A 462 -37.91 16.42 24.05
N ASN A 463 -39.03 16.86 23.49
CA ASN A 463 -39.88 17.86 24.10
C ASN A 463 -41.02 17.21 24.89
N THR A 464 -40.94 17.23 26.23
CA THR A 464 -42.02 16.73 27.09
C THR A 464 -43.07 17.80 27.41
N HIS A 465 -42.85 19.05 27.00
CA HIS A 465 -43.75 20.17 27.22
C HIS A 465 -45.03 20.07 26.36
N THR A 466 -46.07 20.78 26.77
CA THR A 466 -47.38 20.81 26.09
C THR A 466 -47.42 21.76 24.89
N GLU A 467 -46.35 22.52 24.66
CA GLU A 467 -46.21 23.46 23.55
C GLU A 467 -45.03 23.04 22.66
N ASN A 468 -45.07 23.43 21.38
CA ASN A 468 -43.95 23.22 20.46
C ASN A 468 -42.77 24.11 20.89
N ILE A 469 -41.54 23.60 20.72
CA ILE A 469 -40.32 24.32 21.09
C ILE A 469 -39.39 24.40 19.88
N ASN A 470 -38.94 25.62 19.58
CA ASN A 470 -37.83 25.89 18.66
C ASN A 470 -36.56 26.16 19.48
N ILE A 471 -35.45 25.53 19.10
CA ILE A 471 -34.21 25.56 19.88
C ILE A 471 -33.09 25.97 18.95
N THR A 472 -32.32 27.00 19.31
CA THR A 472 -31.24 27.50 18.45
C THR A 472 -29.89 27.21 19.09
N VAL A 473 -29.17 26.22 18.56
CA VAL A 473 -27.84 25.83 19.04
C VAL A 473 -26.80 26.29 18.01
N GLY A 474 -26.06 27.35 18.34
CA GLY A 474 -25.11 27.94 17.39
C GLY A 474 -25.84 28.58 16.20
N THR A 475 -25.63 28.04 14.99
CA THR A 475 -26.31 28.47 13.75
C THR A 475 -27.48 27.58 13.36
N ASP A 476 -27.68 26.47 14.07
CA ASP A 476 -28.63 25.44 13.69
C ASP A 476 -29.90 25.51 14.56
N GLU A 477 -31.05 25.38 13.91
CA GLU A 477 -32.38 25.39 14.56
C GLU A 477 -32.96 23.98 14.63
N PHE A 478 -33.45 23.61 15.82
CA PHE A 478 -34.12 22.36 16.09
C PHE A 478 -35.58 22.62 16.38
N TYR A 479 -36.46 21.87 15.71
CA TYR A 479 -37.89 21.87 15.96
C TYR A 479 -38.28 20.61 16.73
N ALA A 480 -38.88 20.77 17.91
CA ALA A 480 -39.40 19.66 18.71
C ALA A 480 -40.90 19.87 19.03
N ALA A 481 -41.75 19.02 18.46
CA ALA A 481 -43.20 19.11 18.65
C ALA A 481 -43.63 18.85 20.10
N ALA A 482 -44.77 19.41 20.51
CA ALA A 482 -45.37 19.18 21.83
C ALA A 482 -45.66 17.69 22.11
N ASN A 483 -45.77 17.34 23.39
CA ASN A 483 -46.21 16.02 23.87
C ASN A 483 -45.28 14.86 23.41
N TYR A 484 -44.02 14.91 23.85
CA TYR A 484 -42.98 13.91 23.56
C TYR A 484 -42.50 13.88 22.11
N GLY A 485 -42.63 15.00 21.39
CA GLY A 485 -42.06 15.14 20.05
C GLY A 485 -40.52 15.13 20.08
N ILE A 486 -39.92 14.52 19.06
CA ILE A 486 -38.48 14.39 18.91
C ILE A 486 -38.02 15.26 17.74
N SER A 487 -36.96 16.04 17.94
CA SER A 487 -36.36 16.82 16.86
C SER A 487 -35.65 15.94 15.84
N GLN A 488 -35.34 16.49 14.68
CA GLN A 488 -34.35 15.85 13.81
C GLN A 488 -32.98 15.83 14.51
N ASN A 489 -32.17 14.83 14.17
CA ASN A 489 -30.77 14.80 14.58
C ASN A 489 -30.03 15.82 13.72
N ILE A 490 -29.49 16.87 14.34
CA ILE A 490 -28.69 17.87 13.64
C ILE A 490 -27.30 17.88 14.25
N SER A 491 -26.34 18.13 13.37
CA SER A 491 -24.93 18.13 13.70
C SER A 491 -24.49 19.54 14.09
N VAL A 492 -23.92 19.70 15.29
CA VAL A 492 -23.47 20.98 15.84
C VAL A 492 -21.94 21.01 15.98
N PRO A 493 -21.29 22.17 15.79
CA PRO A 493 -19.86 22.32 16.04
C PRO A 493 -19.50 22.08 17.50
N ARG A 494 -18.30 21.56 17.77
CA ARG A 494 -17.76 21.45 19.13
C ARG A 494 -17.71 22.83 19.80
N GLY A 495 -18.22 22.95 21.00
CA GLY A 495 -18.22 24.22 21.74
C GLY A 495 -18.94 24.15 23.07
N GLU A 496 -18.72 25.16 23.91
CA GLU A 496 -19.54 25.38 25.10
C GLU A 496 -20.79 26.17 24.71
N TYR A 497 -21.95 25.55 24.92
CA TYR A 497 -23.25 26.12 24.60
C TYR A 497 -24.00 26.45 25.90
N ASN A 498 -23.70 27.63 26.44
CA ASN A 498 -24.38 28.19 27.60
C ASN A 498 -25.39 29.25 27.12
N GLY A 499 -26.61 29.23 27.67
CA GLY A 499 -27.67 30.18 27.33
C GLY A 499 -28.35 29.95 25.97
N VAL A 500 -28.41 28.70 25.49
CA VAL A 500 -29.10 28.30 24.24
C VAL A 500 -30.56 28.75 24.29
N ALA A 501 -31.00 29.48 23.27
CA ALA A 501 -32.36 30.01 23.22
C ALA A 501 -33.37 28.92 22.86
N CYS A 502 -34.45 28.83 23.65
CA CYS A 502 -35.61 27.99 23.41
C CYS A 502 -36.87 28.87 23.37
N GLU A 503 -37.58 28.84 22.24
CA GLU A 503 -38.80 29.62 22.04
C GLU A 503 -40.00 28.70 22.03
N THR A 504 -40.96 28.96 22.91
CA THR A 504 -42.33 28.44 22.78
C THR A 504 -43.22 29.50 22.14
N ASN A 505 -44.46 29.13 21.80
CA ASN A 505 -45.45 30.09 21.30
C ASN A 505 -45.79 31.20 22.31
N SER A 506 -45.44 31.02 23.60
CA SER A 506 -45.85 31.88 24.71
C SER A 506 -44.69 32.55 25.44
N ASN A 507 -43.50 31.94 25.50
CA ASN A 507 -42.36 32.41 26.29
C ASN A 507 -41.01 32.04 25.65
N GLN A 508 -39.96 32.79 26.00
CA GLN A 508 -38.58 32.48 25.66
C GLN A 508 -37.82 32.03 26.90
N TYR A 509 -37.07 30.94 26.76
CA TYR A 509 -36.25 30.33 27.79
C TYR A 509 -34.80 30.23 27.32
N HIS A 510 -33.87 30.15 28.28
CA HIS A 510 -32.47 29.87 28.00
C HIS A 510 -32.06 28.59 28.74
N ILE A 511 -31.38 27.69 28.02
CA ILE A 511 -30.89 26.43 28.57
C ILE A 511 -29.37 26.33 28.45
N ASP A 512 -28.73 25.69 29.42
CA ASP A 512 -27.30 25.43 29.40
C ASP A 512 -27.05 23.97 28.98
N LEU A 513 -26.44 23.79 27.81
CA LEU A 513 -26.03 22.48 27.31
C LEU A 513 -24.58 22.13 27.70
N GLY A 514 -23.80 23.12 28.16
CA GLY A 514 -22.39 22.96 28.48
C GLY A 514 -21.56 22.58 27.25
N LEU A 515 -20.45 21.88 27.46
CA LEU A 515 -19.58 21.42 26.37
C LEU A 515 -20.27 20.31 25.56
N LEU A 516 -20.51 20.55 24.28
CA LEU A 516 -20.79 19.50 23.30
C LEU A 516 -19.45 19.12 22.68
N ASP A 517 -19.01 17.89 22.95
CA ASP A 517 -17.67 17.41 22.67
C ASP A 517 -17.62 16.46 21.48
N PHE A 518 -16.43 16.37 20.88
CA PHE A 518 -16.22 15.80 19.56
C PHE A 518 -16.65 14.32 19.42
N GLY A 519 -17.50 14.04 18.44
CA GLY A 519 -17.93 12.69 18.08
C GLY A 519 -18.97 12.08 19.03
N ALA A 520 -19.48 12.87 19.98
CA ALA A 520 -20.54 12.44 20.88
C ALA A 520 -21.93 12.58 20.24
N PHE A 521 -22.86 11.77 20.73
CA PHE A 521 -24.28 11.90 20.42
C PHE A 521 -25.01 12.27 21.71
N TYR A 522 -25.65 13.43 21.71
CA TYR A 522 -26.35 13.97 22.86
C TYR A 522 -27.87 13.90 22.68
N THR A 523 -28.56 13.40 23.69
CA THR A 523 -30.01 13.57 23.84
C THR A 523 -30.29 14.57 24.94
N VAL A 524 -31.05 15.60 24.62
CA VAL A 524 -31.47 16.59 25.60
C VAL A 524 -32.98 16.49 25.78
N VAL A 525 -33.42 16.14 26.98
CA VAL A 525 -34.83 16.08 27.34
C VAL A 525 -35.24 17.40 27.98
N LEU A 526 -36.25 18.05 27.40
CA LEU A 526 -36.84 19.29 27.91
C LEU A 526 -38.03 18.95 28.80
N SER A 527 -37.90 19.17 30.12
CA SER A 527 -38.90 18.79 31.13
C SER A 527 -39.98 19.86 31.38
N LYS A 528 -41.16 19.41 31.84
CA LYS A 528 -42.40 20.20 31.99
C LYS A 528 -42.35 21.33 33.02
N VAL A 529 -41.44 21.30 34.01
CA VAL A 529 -41.40 22.30 35.09
C VAL A 529 -40.16 23.17 34.94
N GLY A 530 -40.33 24.39 34.42
CA GLY A 530 -39.27 25.39 34.29
C GLY A 530 -38.25 25.15 33.17
N LEU A 531 -38.56 24.31 32.18
CA LEU A 531 -37.67 23.90 31.09
C LEU A 531 -36.31 23.37 31.59
N THR A 532 -36.34 22.55 32.64
CA THR A 532 -35.13 21.87 33.11
C THR A 532 -34.63 20.89 32.04
N THR A 533 -33.35 20.97 31.71
CA THR A 533 -32.69 20.12 30.72
C THR A 533 -32.05 18.92 31.37
N ILE A 534 -32.41 17.72 30.91
CA ILE A 534 -31.64 16.51 31.19
C ILE A 534 -30.80 16.23 29.96
N LYS A 535 -29.50 16.53 30.04
CA LYS A 535 -28.53 16.19 28.99
C LYS A 535 -28.01 14.78 29.21
N MET A 536 -28.08 13.97 28.18
CA MET A 536 -27.59 12.60 28.14
C MET A 536 -26.57 12.49 27.02
N GLU A 537 -25.52 11.74 27.30
CA GLU A 537 -24.50 11.36 26.32
C GLU A 537 -24.78 9.91 25.93
N ASP A 538 -25.46 9.72 24.79
CA ASP A 538 -25.80 8.38 24.29
C ASP A 538 -24.58 7.68 23.68
N ILE A 539 -23.63 8.47 23.14
CA ILE A 539 -22.33 8.03 22.64
C ILE A 539 -21.28 8.94 23.26
N GLN A 540 -20.29 8.34 23.92
CA GLN A 540 -19.19 9.09 24.54
C GLN A 540 -18.33 9.83 23.51
N ALA A 541 -17.89 11.03 23.88
CA ALA A 541 -16.96 11.81 23.06
C ALA A 541 -15.65 11.05 22.83
N ASN A 542 -15.18 11.08 21.58
CA ASN A 542 -13.93 10.43 21.21
C ASN A 542 -12.74 11.34 21.50
N ASN A 543 -12.04 11.04 22.59
CA ASN A 543 -10.89 11.81 23.06
C ASN A 543 -9.53 11.25 22.60
N ILE A 544 -9.50 10.16 21.82
CA ILE A 544 -8.24 9.57 21.37
C ILE A 544 -7.74 10.32 20.14
N HIS A 545 -6.77 11.20 20.35
CA HIS A 545 -6.15 12.00 19.29
C HIS A 545 -5.34 11.13 18.31
N ILE A 546 -5.39 11.48 17.02
CA ILE A 546 -4.72 10.73 15.93
C ILE A 546 -3.21 10.58 16.11
N THR A 547 -2.55 11.45 16.89
CA THR A 547 -1.12 11.33 17.22
C THR A 547 -0.76 10.03 17.94
N TRP A 548 -1.73 9.35 18.55
CA TRP A 548 -1.52 8.03 19.12
C TRP A 548 -1.16 6.95 18.06
N GLN A 549 -1.36 7.23 16.77
CA GLN A 549 -0.82 6.38 15.69
C GLN A 549 0.67 6.62 15.38
N ILE A 550 1.30 7.69 15.90
CA ILE A 550 2.72 7.96 15.60
C ILE A 550 3.64 6.81 16.04
N PRO A 551 3.50 6.24 17.27
CA PRO A 551 4.36 5.14 17.71
C PRO A 551 4.30 3.90 16.80
N GLN A 552 3.11 3.47 16.36
CA GLN A 552 2.98 2.31 15.46
C GLN A 552 3.64 2.58 14.11
N TYR A 553 3.51 3.79 13.53
CA TYR A 553 4.22 4.15 12.30
C TYR A 553 5.74 4.19 12.51
N VAL A 554 6.23 4.77 13.61
CA VAL A 554 7.66 4.79 13.94
C VAL A 554 8.25 3.38 14.00
N PHE A 555 7.62 2.46 14.72
CA PHE A 555 8.11 1.09 14.80
C PHE A 555 8.01 0.34 13.47
N LEU A 556 6.92 0.54 12.71
CA LEU A 556 6.75 -0.10 11.41
C LEU A 556 7.79 0.39 10.40
N THR A 557 8.02 1.70 10.31
CA THR A 557 9.02 2.28 9.40
C THR A 557 10.45 1.89 9.79
N ALA A 558 10.77 1.89 11.09
CA ALA A 558 12.06 1.37 11.55
C ALA A 558 12.24 -0.12 11.17
N GLY A 559 11.16 -0.90 11.30
CA GLY A 559 11.12 -2.28 10.82
C GLY A 559 11.34 -2.40 9.31
N GLU A 560 10.72 -1.55 8.51
CA GLU A 560 10.89 -1.48 7.05
C GLU A 560 12.34 -1.20 6.65
N VAL A 561 13.02 -0.24 7.27
CA VAL A 561 14.42 0.07 6.97
C VAL A 561 15.33 -1.14 7.23
N MET A 562 15.11 -1.83 8.36
CA MET A 562 15.90 -2.99 8.74
C MET A 562 15.56 -4.26 7.94
N PHE A 563 14.32 -4.38 7.45
CA PHE A 563 13.84 -5.56 6.73
C PHE A 563 13.94 -5.40 5.22
N SER A 564 13.28 -4.39 4.67
CA SER A 564 13.07 -4.24 3.22
C SER A 564 14.33 -3.79 2.50
N ILE A 565 14.94 -2.69 2.97
CA ILE A 565 16.15 -2.13 2.33
C ILE A 565 17.32 -3.12 2.46
N THR A 566 17.54 -3.63 3.68
CA THR A 566 18.60 -4.60 3.94
C THR A 566 18.36 -5.93 3.20
N GLY A 567 17.11 -6.41 3.14
CA GLY A 567 16.78 -7.66 2.46
C GLY A 567 17.03 -7.60 0.96
N LEU A 568 16.69 -6.48 0.32
CA LEU A 568 16.95 -6.28 -1.10
C LEU A 568 18.47 -6.20 -1.40
N GLU A 569 19.22 -5.47 -0.57
CA GLU A 569 20.68 -5.40 -0.66
C GLU A 569 21.34 -6.77 -0.49
N PHE A 570 20.93 -7.52 0.54
CA PHE A 570 21.39 -8.88 0.78
C PHE A 570 21.13 -9.77 -0.44
N SER A 571 19.91 -9.74 -0.98
CA SER A 571 19.56 -10.58 -2.13
C SER A 571 20.39 -10.25 -3.37
N TYR A 572 20.68 -8.97 -3.62
CA TYR A 572 21.59 -8.59 -4.71
C TYR A 572 23.04 -8.97 -4.46
N SER A 573 23.50 -8.97 -3.21
CA SER A 573 24.85 -9.43 -2.85
C SER A 573 25.01 -10.95 -3.01
N GLN A 574 23.91 -11.71 -2.95
CA GLN A 574 23.90 -13.17 -3.02
C GLN A 574 23.50 -13.71 -4.41
N ALA A 575 23.29 -12.84 -5.39
CA ALA A 575 22.95 -13.22 -6.76
C ALA A 575 24.04 -12.87 -7.78
N PRO A 576 24.30 -13.77 -8.75
CA PRO A 576 25.01 -13.45 -9.98
C PRO A 576 24.34 -12.30 -10.73
N ALA A 577 25.13 -11.50 -11.46
CA ALA A 577 24.61 -10.36 -12.23
C ALA A 577 23.49 -10.75 -13.21
N SER A 578 23.58 -11.92 -13.83
CA SER A 578 22.58 -12.48 -14.75
C SER A 578 21.23 -12.81 -14.09
N MET A 579 21.20 -12.99 -12.77
CA MET A 579 20.04 -13.53 -12.03
C MET A 579 19.36 -12.52 -11.10
N LYS A 580 19.87 -11.28 -11.01
CA LYS A 580 19.30 -10.24 -10.14
C LYS A 580 17.83 -9.94 -10.45
N SER A 581 17.43 -10.01 -11.72
CA SER A 581 16.04 -9.85 -12.15
C SER A 581 15.11 -10.95 -11.63
N VAL A 582 15.60 -12.19 -11.54
CA VAL A 582 14.83 -13.33 -10.99
C VAL A 582 14.60 -13.16 -9.49
N LEU A 583 15.62 -12.70 -8.74
CA LEU A 583 15.44 -12.40 -7.31
C LEU A 583 14.55 -11.18 -7.06
N GLN A 584 14.64 -10.15 -7.91
CA GLN A 584 13.74 -9.01 -7.85
C GLN A 584 12.28 -9.45 -8.02
N ALA A 585 12.01 -10.31 -9.01
CA ALA A 585 10.69 -10.86 -9.23
C ALA A 585 10.22 -11.71 -8.04
N GLY A 586 11.10 -12.56 -7.49
CA GLY A 586 10.85 -13.33 -6.28
C GLY A 586 10.49 -12.43 -5.09
N TRP A 587 11.18 -11.30 -4.93
CA TRP A 587 10.94 -10.34 -3.86
C TRP A 587 9.56 -9.69 -3.98
N LEU A 588 9.20 -9.19 -5.16
CA LEU A 588 7.88 -8.59 -5.40
C LEU A 588 6.74 -9.60 -5.19
N MET A 589 6.96 -10.88 -5.54
CA MET A 589 6.00 -11.93 -5.21
C MET A 589 5.78 -12.09 -3.71
N THR A 590 6.80 -11.89 -2.86
CA THR A 590 6.58 -11.93 -1.40
C THR A 590 5.60 -10.86 -0.93
N VAL A 591 5.63 -9.67 -1.54
CA VAL A 591 4.67 -8.58 -1.28
C VAL A 591 3.26 -8.99 -1.76
N ALA A 592 3.18 -9.58 -2.95
CA ALA A 592 1.90 -10.05 -3.50
C ALA A 592 1.25 -11.11 -2.60
N PHE A 593 2.02 -12.10 -2.13
CA PHE A 593 1.53 -13.12 -1.19
C PHE A 593 1.21 -12.54 0.19
N GLY A 594 1.94 -11.54 0.66
CA GLY A 594 1.61 -10.85 1.92
C GLY A 594 0.21 -10.23 1.88
N ASN A 595 -0.15 -9.58 0.76
CA ASN A 595 -1.49 -9.04 0.57
C ASN A 595 -2.56 -10.14 0.44
N VAL A 596 -2.23 -11.32 -0.13
CA VAL A 596 -3.16 -12.47 -0.16
C VAL A 596 -3.44 -12.99 1.26
N ILE A 597 -2.44 -13.01 2.14
CA ILE A 597 -2.63 -13.42 3.55
C ILE A 597 -3.63 -12.50 4.24
N VAL A 598 -3.53 -11.18 4.05
CA VAL A 598 -4.50 -10.23 4.62
C VAL A 598 -5.90 -10.47 4.08
N LEU A 599 -6.03 -10.70 2.76
CA LEU A 599 -7.32 -11.02 2.14
C LEU A 599 -7.97 -12.27 2.77
N ILE A 600 -7.20 -13.35 2.98
CA ILE A 600 -7.72 -14.59 3.57
C ILE A 600 -8.16 -14.36 5.03
N VAL A 601 -7.40 -13.59 5.80
CA VAL A 601 -7.72 -13.30 7.20
C VAL A 601 -8.95 -12.39 7.31
N ALA A 602 -9.04 -11.35 6.48
CA ALA A 602 -10.14 -10.40 6.50
C ALA A 602 -11.50 -11.06 6.19
N GLU A 603 -11.56 -11.95 5.18
CA GLU A 603 -12.78 -12.67 4.81
C GLU A 603 -13.04 -13.90 5.71
N GLY A 604 -11.97 -14.57 6.15
CA GLY A 604 -12.08 -15.89 6.79
C GLY A 604 -12.23 -15.87 8.31
N ALA A 605 -11.83 -14.78 8.98
CA ALA A 605 -11.69 -14.80 10.43
C ALA A 605 -12.88 -14.22 11.19
N GLY A 606 -13.65 -13.29 10.60
CA GLY A 606 -14.79 -12.64 11.27
C GLY A 606 -14.44 -12.03 12.63
N MET A 607 -13.18 -11.61 12.81
CA MET A 607 -12.65 -11.12 14.08
C MET A 607 -12.80 -9.61 14.18
N GLU A 608 -12.89 -9.13 15.42
CA GLU A 608 -12.75 -7.70 15.70
C GLU A 608 -11.35 -7.20 15.33
N GLN A 609 -11.27 -5.93 14.90
CA GLN A 609 -10.04 -5.34 14.37
C GLN A 609 -8.85 -5.39 15.33
N TRP A 610 -9.06 -5.23 16.65
CA TRP A 610 -7.97 -5.33 17.63
C TRP A 610 -7.42 -6.75 17.75
N ALA A 611 -8.30 -7.77 17.64
CA ALA A 611 -7.90 -9.17 17.70
C ALA A 611 -7.14 -9.57 16.43
N GLU A 612 -7.55 -9.02 15.28
CA GLU A 612 -6.80 -9.15 14.02
C GLU A 612 -5.37 -8.60 14.16
N PHE A 613 -5.20 -7.42 14.76
CA PHE A 613 -3.86 -6.85 14.99
C PHE A 613 -2.97 -7.74 15.88
N LEU A 614 -3.52 -8.30 16.96
CA LEU A 614 -2.79 -9.24 17.81
C LEU A 614 -2.45 -10.55 17.10
N LEU A 615 -3.36 -11.07 16.28
CA LEU A 615 -3.10 -12.26 15.48
C LEU A 615 -1.91 -12.02 14.55
N PHE A 616 -1.89 -10.91 13.82
CA PHE A 616 -0.79 -10.55 12.94
C PHE A 616 0.53 -10.35 13.69
N ALA A 617 0.51 -9.68 14.85
CA ALA A 617 1.69 -9.54 15.69
C ALA A 617 2.25 -10.91 16.14
N GLY A 618 1.38 -11.79 16.63
CA GLY A 618 1.75 -13.14 17.07
C GLY A 618 2.30 -14.01 15.93
N LEU A 619 1.64 -14.00 14.77
CA LEU A 619 2.12 -14.71 13.58
C LEU A 619 3.48 -14.18 13.10
N LEU A 620 3.69 -12.86 13.12
CA LEU A 620 4.98 -12.29 12.70
C LEU A 620 6.10 -12.64 13.67
N VAL A 621 5.84 -12.72 14.98
CA VAL A 621 6.82 -13.21 15.96
C VAL A 621 7.19 -14.66 15.68
N ALA A 622 6.19 -15.53 15.46
CA ALA A 622 6.45 -16.93 15.12
C ALA A 622 7.27 -17.07 13.83
N VAL A 623 6.94 -16.28 12.80
CA VAL A 623 7.69 -16.26 11.54
C VAL A 623 9.09 -15.68 11.71
N SER A 624 9.29 -14.69 12.57
CA SER A 624 10.62 -14.15 12.89
C SER A 624 11.52 -15.21 13.53
N ILE A 625 10.96 -16.07 14.40
CA ILE A 625 11.68 -17.22 14.97
C ILE A 625 12.07 -18.21 13.87
N ILE A 626 11.13 -18.59 13.01
CA ILE A 626 11.38 -19.51 11.88
C ILE A 626 12.46 -18.94 10.97
N PHE A 627 12.35 -17.67 10.57
CA PHE A 627 13.33 -17.00 9.75
C PHE A 627 14.70 -16.93 10.42
N SER A 628 14.76 -16.66 11.73
CA SER A 628 16.03 -16.65 12.48
C SER A 628 16.71 -18.03 12.47
N ILE A 629 15.93 -19.11 12.59
CA ILE A 629 16.43 -20.49 12.45
C ILE A 629 16.94 -20.72 11.03
N MET A 630 16.17 -20.36 10.00
CA MET A 630 16.58 -20.50 8.61
C MET A 630 17.85 -19.69 8.29
N ALA A 631 17.94 -18.48 8.81
CA ALA A 631 19.09 -17.58 8.67
C ALA A 631 20.34 -18.15 9.34
N TYR A 632 20.20 -18.80 10.51
CA TYR A 632 21.32 -19.45 11.18
C TYR A 632 21.96 -20.56 10.34
N PHE A 633 21.14 -21.32 9.62
CA PHE A 633 21.60 -22.36 8.70
C PHE A 633 21.97 -21.84 7.30
N TYR A 634 21.78 -20.56 7.03
CA TYR A 634 22.11 -19.98 5.73
C TYR A 634 23.63 -19.86 5.56
N THR A 635 24.10 -20.23 4.38
CA THR A 635 25.51 -20.12 3.99
C THR A 635 25.67 -19.04 2.94
N TYR A 636 26.46 -18.01 3.25
CA TYR A 636 26.76 -16.94 2.31
C TYR A 636 27.57 -17.49 1.14
N VAL A 637 27.16 -17.12 -0.06
CA VAL A 637 27.87 -17.45 -1.30
C VAL A 637 28.27 -16.14 -1.96
N ASP A 638 29.54 -16.01 -2.29
CA ASP A 638 30.09 -14.85 -2.99
C ASP A 638 29.99 -15.08 -4.52
N PRO A 639 29.18 -14.29 -5.26
CA PRO A 639 29.05 -14.42 -6.71
C PRO A 639 30.37 -14.19 -7.46
N ASP A 640 31.27 -13.34 -6.93
CA ASP A 640 32.52 -12.99 -7.61
C ASP A 640 33.48 -14.19 -7.64
N GLN A 641 33.42 -15.06 -6.64
CA GLN A 641 34.18 -16.31 -6.63
C GLN A 641 33.70 -17.26 -7.73
N LEU A 642 32.39 -17.37 -7.94
CA LEU A 642 31.83 -18.18 -9.01
C LEU A 642 32.27 -17.67 -10.40
N ASP A 643 32.27 -16.35 -10.58
CA ASP A 643 32.74 -15.73 -11.82
C ASP A 643 34.23 -15.96 -12.06
N LYS A 644 35.07 -15.93 -11.03
CA LYS A 644 36.50 -16.26 -11.14
C LYS A 644 36.72 -17.71 -11.55
N THR A 645 36.08 -18.66 -10.87
CA THR A 645 36.23 -20.10 -11.17
C THR A 645 35.88 -20.43 -12.61
N PHE A 646 34.77 -19.90 -13.14
CA PHE A 646 34.38 -20.16 -14.53
C PHE A 646 35.17 -19.34 -15.57
N ARG A 647 35.79 -18.22 -15.18
CA ARG A 647 36.73 -17.49 -16.06
C ARG A 647 38.04 -18.28 -16.21
N GLU A 648 38.59 -18.76 -15.10
CA GLU A 648 39.79 -19.61 -15.08
C GLU A 648 39.58 -20.90 -15.88
N ASP A 649 38.42 -21.58 -15.75
CA ASP A 649 38.09 -22.75 -16.58
C ASP A 649 38.07 -22.44 -18.09
N THR A 650 37.55 -21.27 -18.51
CA THR A 650 37.56 -20.88 -19.93
C THR A 650 38.94 -20.52 -20.46
N ASP A 651 39.80 -19.95 -19.61
CA ASP A 651 41.18 -19.62 -19.97
C ASP A 651 42.05 -20.89 -19.99
N ASP A 652 41.82 -21.83 -19.07
CA ASP A 652 42.43 -23.16 -19.07
C ASP A 652 41.94 -24.04 -20.24
N GLU A 653 40.67 -23.95 -20.66
CA GLU A 653 40.20 -24.64 -21.87
C GLU A 653 40.81 -24.05 -23.15
N LYS A 654 41.10 -22.74 -23.20
CA LYS A 654 41.86 -22.13 -24.29
C LYS A 654 43.32 -22.60 -24.30
N VAL A 655 43.95 -22.73 -23.13
CA VAL A 655 45.33 -23.23 -22.99
C VAL A 655 45.41 -24.75 -23.25
N LYS A 656 44.38 -25.53 -22.89
CA LYS A 656 44.30 -26.98 -23.15
C LYS A 656 43.89 -27.34 -24.58
N SER A 657 43.55 -26.36 -25.43
CA SER A 657 43.45 -26.61 -26.88
C SER A 657 44.80 -26.93 -27.54
N SER A 658 45.91 -26.81 -26.79
CA SER A 658 47.25 -27.27 -27.19
C SER A 658 47.80 -28.51 -26.46
N ASP A 659 47.11 -29.11 -25.48
CA ASP A 659 47.61 -30.38 -24.93
C ASP A 659 46.57 -31.26 -24.21
N SER A 660 46.71 -32.58 -24.35
CA SER A 660 45.66 -33.57 -24.07
C SER A 660 45.62 -34.11 -22.62
N LYS A 661 44.38 -34.35 -22.12
CA LYS A 661 43.94 -35.10 -20.89
C LYS A 661 44.28 -34.44 -19.53
N LYS A 662 43.35 -34.15 -18.62
CA LYS A 662 42.42 -35.01 -17.84
C LYS A 662 41.51 -34.07 -17.01
N LYS A 663 40.23 -34.45 -16.80
CA LYS A 663 39.24 -33.65 -16.03
C LYS A 663 39.21 -34.10 -14.57
N GLU A 664 39.47 -33.18 -13.64
CA GLU A 664 39.08 -33.32 -12.24
C GLU A 664 37.78 -32.56 -11.96
N THR A 665 36.99 -33.12 -11.06
CA THR A 665 35.62 -32.70 -10.77
C THR A 665 35.64 -31.74 -9.59
N VAL A 666 35.50 -30.44 -9.82
CA VAL A 666 35.37 -29.47 -8.72
C VAL A 666 33.97 -29.59 -8.13
N SER A 667 33.90 -30.06 -6.89
CA SER A 667 32.68 -30.15 -6.09
C SER A 667 32.65 -29.02 -5.06
N LEU A 668 31.44 -28.61 -4.66
CA LEU A 668 31.17 -27.49 -3.74
C LEU A 668 31.80 -27.61 -2.33
N THR A 669 32.59 -28.65 -2.05
CA THR A 669 33.23 -28.90 -0.76
C THR A 669 34.62 -28.27 -0.61
N ASP A 670 35.23 -27.74 -1.68
CA ASP A 670 36.63 -27.29 -1.65
C ASP A 670 36.82 -25.76 -1.67
N MET A 671 35.94 -25.01 -1.00
CA MET A 671 36.11 -23.57 -0.76
C MET A 671 36.53 -23.27 0.69
N PRO A 672 37.54 -22.41 0.93
CA PRO A 672 38.07 -22.17 2.26
C PRO A 672 37.09 -21.36 3.14
N LYS A 673 36.87 -21.89 4.36
CA LYS A 673 36.16 -21.32 5.53
C LYS A 673 34.87 -20.53 5.25
N GLN A 674 33.79 -21.30 5.11
CA GLN A 674 32.41 -20.84 5.23
C GLN A 674 32.15 -20.30 6.65
N THR A 675 31.76 -19.02 6.75
CA THR A 675 31.37 -18.43 8.04
C THR A 675 29.87 -18.64 8.21
N LYS A 676 29.47 -19.50 9.17
CA LYS A 676 28.09 -19.57 9.65
C LYS A 676 27.80 -18.34 10.53
N MET A 677 26.51 -17.99 10.62
CA MET A 677 25.98 -16.82 11.31
C MET A 677 26.37 -16.73 12.79
#